data_AF-A0A9W3SQ89-F1
#
_entry.id   AF-A0A9W3SQ89-F1
#
_cell.length_a   1.000
_cell.length_b   1.000
_cell.length_c   1.000
_cell.angle_alpha   90.00
_cell.angle_beta   90.00
_cell.angle_gamma   90.00
#
_symmetry.space_group_name_H-M   'P 1'
#
loop_
_entity.id
_entity.type
_entity.pdbx_description
1 polymer ?
#
loop_
_entity_poly.entity_id
_entity_poly.type
_entity_poly.pdbx_seq_one_letter_code
_entity_poly.pdbx_strand_id
1 'polypeptide(L)'
;MRIEKLHIYGYGKLENVEMDLSLLTVLYGENEAGKSTIRSFMKSILFGFPTRGQRRYEPKEGGKYGGMMTVQTEQYGRLKIERLPKTAAGEVTVYFEDGKTGGEQILNDILSGMNESLFESVFSFDMHGLQNIHQLGEADIGNYLFSASAVGSDALLQLDKKLEKEMDQRFKPSGRKPEINVSLQEMKKLEEKMKEWQGKIGTYEKQVEQLKESEEKLASVRGEKESAEKRKQDYEILAALEPLVIEKRAHEKVLENESGQFPVNGMARYEAIKAKMEPLQLQVDSLHKKIETVQSEIVSIQIDEEFLRKESYVEELRMQHLSYENARQEMRDMTGSIANIKEEIAELEQQIGATFEKEAVLSFDMSLATKELITQTVQKARELETQKVQLDDRFKVAQEQLEEQEENIRQIQKQMLVDEERNTLVEKEKSFQDEAFIGMGAERMKRKYEEKAGAAMQKKKQWQRVCLLLLLINTLVLFTSLFIDNRPLLFISVIVFVGIVLALVLYKDPSSGLQEELLTLQQSAGGRQSEEALSVRYQLEKDAEIRKLFERESYKLQQMERAYDKVVSSYEEWERETFQAGEQVDAYKTRYMFPEFYTYAHILPAFERMEKLQQLYRELEKQGTRKSSLYEMISQFEHKLETVIGSAEYSKLYEAQRLMQNEKEKRQTCKQLKEKLAEWQEEYEFMKEQLKQLLVERDSLWHIADATDEEMFLEAGKLAGKREDAEKQVVRLLPQIDLLEQRLKSLSLAEHYEADGYEEKLKREITVVQNCLAQEKELTERIAKHRMEIVNLEEGSTYGDLMHECEMKKAQLREQVKKWAAYAAAKTVLTKTKQYYHEVHLPRILQKSEEYFVYLTGGRYSKIFSPSEAEPFIVERNDGIRFYSHELSQATAEQLYLALRFALAKTFEHDYPFIIDDSFVHFDAVRTDRTIELIKEIAKDRQVIFFTCHAHLLAYFTEKQIVKLTHKRKENEL
;
A
#
# COMPACT_ATOMS: atom_id res chain seq x y z
N MET A 1 21.50 -32.61 -14.94
CA MET A 1 21.08 -33.35 -13.72
C MET A 1 20.40 -34.65 -14.10
N ARG A 2 20.88 -35.79 -13.59
CA ARG A 2 20.30 -37.14 -13.77
C ARG A 2 20.01 -37.76 -12.41
N ILE A 3 18.82 -38.30 -12.18
CA ILE A 3 18.45 -39.01 -10.96
C ILE A 3 18.86 -40.47 -11.09
N GLU A 4 19.74 -40.97 -10.22
CA GLU A 4 20.23 -42.35 -10.28
C GLU A 4 19.48 -43.29 -9.33
N LYS A 5 19.12 -42.79 -8.14
CA LYS A 5 18.50 -43.61 -7.10
C LYS A 5 17.53 -42.81 -6.25
N LEU A 6 16.39 -43.40 -5.95
CA LEU A 6 15.41 -42.91 -4.98
C LEU A 6 15.47 -43.77 -3.72
N HIS A 7 15.49 -43.13 -2.56
CA HIS A 7 15.34 -43.77 -1.26
C HIS A 7 14.25 -43.05 -0.47
N ILE A 8 13.05 -43.64 -0.46
CA ILE A 8 11.87 -43.08 0.19
C ILE A 8 11.80 -43.66 1.60
N TYR A 9 12.03 -42.83 2.62
CA TYR A 9 11.88 -43.28 4.02
C TYR A 9 10.41 -43.50 4.35
N GLY A 10 9.58 -42.51 4.01
CA GLY A 10 8.14 -42.52 4.18
C GLY A 10 7.52 -41.39 3.38
N TYR A 11 6.66 -41.71 2.41
CA TYR A 11 5.92 -40.74 1.62
C TYR A 11 4.60 -41.37 1.12
N GLY A 12 3.49 -40.98 1.72
CA GLY A 12 2.15 -41.51 1.47
C GLY A 12 2.04 -42.96 1.94
N LYS A 13 1.84 -43.87 0.99
CA LYS A 13 1.81 -45.32 1.25
C LYS A 13 3.15 -46.02 1.05
N LEU A 14 4.19 -45.29 0.64
CA LEU A 14 5.51 -45.84 0.37
C LEU A 14 6.35 -45.68 1.62
N GLU A 15 6.88 -46.79 2.12
CA GLU A 15 7.73 -46.82 3.31
C GLU A 15 8.98 -47.66 3.02
N ASN A 16 10.15 -47.10 3.32
CA ASN A 16 11.47 -47.68 3.08
C ASN A 16 11.64 -48.32 1.68
N VAL A 17 11.26 -47.56 0.64
CA VAL A 17 11.35 -48.01 -0.76
C VAL A 17 12.64 -47.48 -1.38
N GLU A 18 13.47 -48.36 -1.91
CA GLU A 18 14.64 -48.03 -2.71
C GLU A 18 14.44 -48.41 -4.18
N MET A 19 14.88 -47.55 -5.08
CA MET A 19 14.71 -47.77 -6.51
C MET A 19 15.84 -47.13 -7.32
N ASP A 20 16.45 -47.92 -8.19
CA ASP A 20 17.45 -47.43 -9.13
C ASP A 20 16.80 -47.01 -10.45
N LEU A 21 17.24 -45.88 -11.00
CA LEU A 21 16.74 -45.29 -12.23
C LEU A 21 17.84 -45.25 -13.28
N SER A 22 17.48 -45.60 -14.51
CA SER A 22 18.35 -45.50 -15.69
C SER A 22 17.99 -44.26 -16.53
N LEU A 23 18.66 -44.08 -17.67
CA LEU A 23 18.35 -43.01 -18.63
C LEU A 23 16.92 -43.08 -19.17
N LEU A 24 16.36 -44.28 -19.33
CA LEU A 24 14.97 -44.50 -19.67
C LEU A 24 14.37 -45.48 -18.67
N THR A 25 13.55 -44.99 -17.75
CA THR A 25 12.92 -45.85 -16.73
C THR A 25 11.41 -45.82 -16.87
N VAL A 26 10.80 -46.99 -16.97
CA VAL A 26 9.36 -47.18 -17.10
C VAL A 26 8.83 -47.75 -15.78
N LEU A 27 8.15 -46.92 -15.00
CA LEU A 27 7.48 -47.33 -13.78
C LEU A 27 6.07 -47.81 -14.10
N TYR A 28 5.89 -49.12 -14.04
CA TYR A 28 4.61 -49.77 -14.31
C TYR A 28 3.97 -50.29 -13.04
N GLY A 29 2.68 -50.02 -12.86
CA GLY A 29 1.87 -50.60 -11.80
C GLY A 29 0.39 -50.28 -12.03
N GLU A 30 -0.48 -51.04 -11.39
CA GLU A 30 -1.92 -50.76 -11.42
C GLU A 30 -2.22 -49.38 -10.79
N ASN A 31 -3.47 -48.93 -10.94
CA ASN A 31 -3.91 -47.75 -10.18
C ASN A 31 -3.71 -48.03 -8.70
N GLU A 32 -3.30 -47.00 -7.96
CA GLU A 32 -2.91 -47.15 -6.55
C GLU A 32 -1.64 -48.00 -6.30
N ALA A 33 -0.81 -48.28 -7.29
CA ALA A 33 0.52 -48.85 -7.04
C ALA A 33 1.55 -47.85 -6.46
N GLY A 34 1.23 -46.55 -6.45
CA GLY A 34 2.09 -45.49 -5.87
C GLY A 34 2.86 -44.61 -6.86
N LYS A 35 2.58 -44.71 -8.16
CA LYS A 35 3.19 -43.90 -9.24
C LYS A 35 3.16 -42.39 -8.97
N SER A 36 1.96 -41.82 -8.75
CA SER A 36 1.81 -40.39 -8.45
C SER A 36 2.45 -39.99 -7.12
N THR A 37 2.54 -40.93 -6.16
CA THR A 37 3.24 -40.73 -4.88
C THR A 37 4.75 -40.63 -5.08
N ILE A 38 5.35 -41.44 -5.96
CA ILE A 38 6.78 -41.36 -6.34
C ILE A 38 7.07 -40.06 -7.09
N ARG A 39 6.22 -39.67 -8.04
CA ARG A 39 6.33 -38.39 -8.76
C ARG A 39 6.32 -37.21 -7.79
N SER A 40 5.35 -37.17 -6.88
CA SER A 40 5.27 -36.12 -5.85
C SER A 40 6.46 -36.15 -4.87
N PHE A 41 7.00 -37.33 -4.55
CA PHE A 41 8.22 -37.46 -3.75
C PHE A 41 9.42 -36.78 -4.45
N MET A 42 9.69 -37.13 -5.71
CA MET A 42 10.81 -36.54 -6.46
C MET A 42 10.69 -35.00 -6.51
N LYS A 43 9.49 -34.51 -6.76
CA LYS A 43 9.17 -33.08 -6.73
C LYS A 43 9.46 -32.46 -5.37
N SER A 44 8.98 -33.07 -4.29
CA SER A 44 9.17 -32.56 -2.92
C SER A 44 10.62 -32.53 -2.48
N ILE A 45 11.44 -33.52 -2.89
CA ILE A 45 12.88 -33.49 -2.59
C ILE A 45 13.56 -32.30 -3.29
N LEU A 46 13.20 -32.02 -4.55
CA LEU A 46 13.79 -30.93 -5.34
C LEU A 46 13.32 -29.53 -4.90
N PHE A 47 12.02 -29.32 -4.70
CA PHE A 47 11.47 -27.97 -4.53
C PHE A 47 10.89 -27.67 -3.13
N GLY A 48 10.82 -28.68 -2.26
CA GLY A 48 10.26 -28.55 -0.92
C GLY A 48 8.89 -29.22 -0.76
N PHE A 49 8.51 -29.44 0.49
CA PHE A 49 7.20 -30.01 0.80
C PHE A 49 6.08 -28.98 0.57
N PRO A 50 4.90 -29.39 0.07
CA PRO A 50 3.75 -28.51 -0.14
C PRO A 50 3.38 -27.72 1.13
N THR A 51 2.92 -26.48 1.03
CA THR A 51 2.48 -25.67 2.19
C THR A 51 1.23 -26.23 2.89
N ARG A 52 0.97 -25.83 4.14
CA ARG A 52 -0.22 -26.26 4.91
C ARG A 52 -1.49 -25.87 4.13
N GLY A 53 -2.32 -26.87 3.78
CA GLY A 53 -3.51 -26.72 2.92
C GLY A 53 -3.44 -27.49 1.60
N GLN A 54 -2.25 -27.89 1.16
CA GLN A 54 -2.05 -28.82 0.04
C GLN A 54 -1.75 -30.24 0.56
N ARG A 55 -2.06 -31.28 -0.24
CA ARG A 55 -1.90 -32.68 0.16
C ARG A 55 -0.43 -33.02 0.45
N ARG A 56 -0.04 -32.98 1.72
CA ARG A 56 1.21 -33.54 2.22
C ARG A 56 1.05 -35.05 2.33
N TYR A 57 1.85 -35.80 1.58
CA TYR A 57 1.84 -37.25 1.58
C TYR A 57 2.56 -37.78 2.84
N GLU A 58 2.11 -37.40 4.03
CA GLU A 58 2.67 -37.90 5.27
C GLU A 58 2.26 -39.38 5.50
N PRO A 59 3.16 -40.27 5.95
CA PRO A 59 2.86 -41.68 6.16
C PRO A 59 1.81 -41.85 7.26
N LYS A 60 0.73 -42.59 6.99
CA LYS A 60 -0.36 -42.81 7.95
C LYS A 60 -0.05 -43.88 9.00
N GLU A 61 0.83 -44.83 8.70
CA GLU A 61 1.15 -45.97 9.59
C GLU A 61 2.32 -45.65 10.57
N GLY A 62 2.78 -44.39 10.61
CA GLY A 62 4.02 -44.01 11.27
C GLY A 62 5.24 -44.26 10.37
N GLY A 63 6.33 -43.52 10.58
CA GLY A 63 7.54 -43.59 9.75
C GLY A 63 8.24 -42.24 9.58
N LYS A 64 9.53 -42.24 9.21
CA LYS A 64 10.25 -40.99 8.92
C LYS A 64 9.72 -40.40 7.61
N TYR A 65 8.98 -39.30 7.68
CA TYR A 65 8.52 -38.58 6.48
C TYR A 65 9.70 -37.94 5.75
N GLY A 66 9.71 -38.04 4.43
CA GLY A 66 10.80 -37.57 3.57
C GLY A 66 11.65 -38.70 3.00
N GLY A 67 12.85 -38.36 2.54
CA GLY A 67 13.73 -39.32 1.88
C GLY A 67 14.93 -38.66 1.24
N MET A 68 15.64 -39.46 0.45
CA MET A 68 16.88 -39.10 -0.20
C MET A 68 16.85 -39.46 -1.68
N MET A 69 17.45 -38.60 -2.49
CA MET A 69 17.58 -38.77 -3.93
C MET A 69 19.05 -38.64 -4.32
N THR A 70 19.60 -39.65 -4.99
CA THR A 70 20.95 -39.61 -5.53
C THR A 70 20.90 -39.07 -6.95
N VAL A 71 21.64 -37.99 -7.21
CA VAL A 71 21.68 -37.33 -8.51
C VAL A 71 23.11 -37.20 -9.02
N GLN A 72 23.29 -37.29 -10.34
CA GLN A 72 24.51 -36.94 -11.05
C GLN A 72 24.34 -35.54 -11.67
N THR A 73 25.29 -34.66 -11.40
CA THR A 73 25.34 -33.28 -11.90
C THR A 73 26.62 -33.05 -12.68
N GLU A 74 26.62 -32.11 -13.62
CA GLU A 74 27.84 -31.76 -14.36
C GLU A 74 28.83 -30.99 -13.48
N GLN A 75 28.33 -30.09 -12.64
CA GLN A 75 29.14 -29.19 -11.83
C GLN A 75 29.79 -29.88 -10.61
N TYR A 76 29.07 -30.80 -9.95
CA TYR A 76 29.49 -31.36 -8.66
C TYR A 76 29.60 -32.89 -8.66
N GLY A 77 29.45 -33.53 -9.83
CA GLY A 77 29.48 -34.99 -9.93
C GLY A 77 28.28 -35.62 -9.22
N ARG A 78 28.52 -36.74 -8.51
CA ARG A 78 27.47 -37.50 -7.83
C ARG A 78 27.16 -36.89 -6.46
N LEU A 79 25.88 -36.66 -6.18
CA LEU A 79 25.40 -36.05 -4.95
C LEU A 79 24.21 -36.82 -4.37
N LYS A 80 24.00 -36.72 -3.07
CA LYS A 80 22.77 -37.19 -2.42
C LYS A 80 22.02 -36.01 -1.82
N ILE A 81 20.77 -35.82 -2.21
CA ILE A 81 19.89 -34.77 -1.71
C ILE A 81 18.88 -35.41 -0.76
N GLU A 82 18.99 -35.13 0.53
CA GLU A 82 18.03 -35.57 1.54
C GLU A 82 17.15 -34.38 1.95
N ARG A 83 15.84 -34.62 2.08
CA ARG A 83 14.91 -33.60 2.61
C ARG A 83 14.05 -34.20 3.71
N LEU A 84 14.04 -33.55 4.88
CA LEU A 84 13.34 -33.97 6.09
C LEU A 84 12.38 -32.87 6.62
N PRO A 85 11.26 -33.21 7.27
CA PRO A 85 10.19 -32.26 7.62
C PRO A 85 10.47 -31.47 8.92
N LYS A 86 11.67 -30.91 9.08
CA LYS A 86 12.03 -30.10 10.26
C LYS A 86 11.58 -28.64 10.17
N THR A 87 11.39 -28.12 8.96
CA THR A 87 10.87 -26.77 8.67
C THR A 87 9.59 -26.86 7.84
N ALA A 88 8.87 -25.75 7.68
CA ALA A 88 7.63 -25.72 6.90
C ALA A 88 7.81 -26.20 5.45
N ALA A 89 8.93 -25.90 4.80
CA ALA A 89 9.27 -26.35 3.44
C ALA A 89 10.12 -27.65 3.41
N GLY A 90 10.57 -28.14 4.56
CA GLY A 90 11.52 -29.24 4.71
C GLY A 90 12.97 -28.78 4.68
N GLU A 91 13.79 -29.28 5.61
CA GLU A 91 15.23 -29.03 5.67
C GLU A 91 15.95 -29.92 4.65
N VAL A 92 16.75 -29.31 3.77
CA VAL A 92 17.60 -30.01 2.80
C VAL A 92 19.00 -30.20 3.34
N THR A 93 19.53 -31.40 3.14
CA THR A 93 20.96 -31.67 3.24
C THR A 93 21.46 -32.29 1.95
N VAL A 94 22.48 -31.68 1.34
CA VAL A 94 23.15 -32.19 0.14
C VAL A 94 24.48 -32.81 0.57
N TYR A 95 24.68 -34.10 0.32
CA TYR A 95 25.92 -34.81 0.64
C TYR A 95 26.77 -34.97 -0.62
N PHE A 96 28.04 -34.58 -0.52
CA PHE A 96 29.07 -34.73 -1.56
C PHE A 96 29.83 -36.05 -1.40
N GLU A 97 30.48 -36.53 -2.47
CA GLU A 97 31.32 -37.74 -2.41
C GLU A 97 32.56 -37.58 -1.50
N ASP A 98 33.03 -36.35 -1.29
CA ASP A 98 34.17 -36.06 -0.40
C ASP A 98 33.77 -35.99 1.10
N GLY A 99 32.50 -36.23 1.41
CA GLY A 99 31.96 -36.23 2.78
C GLY A 99 31.51 -34.85 3.28
N LYS A 100 31.63 -33.79 2.48
CA LYS A 100 31.07 -32.46 2.84
C LYS A 100 29.55 -32.46 2.71
N THR A 101 28.92 -31.53 3.42
CA THR A 101 27.47 -31.27 3.33
C THR A 101 27.17 -29.83 2.94
N GLY A 102 26.10 -29.65 2.17
CA GLY A 102 25.52 -28.36 1.77
C GLY A 102 24.04 -28.28 2.16
N GLY A 103 23.48 -27.07 2.07
CA GLY A 103 22.05 -26.80 2.33
C GLY A 103 21.31 -26.30 1.09
N GLU A 104 20.24 -25.54 1.30
CA GLU A 104 19.35 -25.04 0.22
C GLU A 104 20.09 -24.23 -0.86
N GLN A 105 21.15 -23.50 -0.51
CA GLN A 105 21.95 -22.72 -1.46
C GLN A 105 22.57 -23.60 -2.55
N ILE A 106 23.16 -24.73 -2.17
CA ILE A 106 23.76 -25.68 -3.12
C ILE A 106 22.68 -26.33 -3.98
N LEU A 107 21.52 -26.66 -3.40
CA LEU A 107 20.40 -27.21 -4.17
C LEU A 107 19.88 -26.19 -5.21
N ASN A 108 19.77 -24.91 -4.85
CA ASN A 108 19.39 -23.84 -5.77
C ASN A 108 20.43 -23.63 -6.89
N ASP A 109 21.72 -23.78 -6.60
CA ASP A 109 22.78 -23.74 -7.62
C ASP A 109 22.66 -24.93 -8.59
N ILE A 110 22.43 -26.15 -8.08
CA ILE A 110 22.20 -27.36 -8.90
C ILE A 110 20.95 -27.23 -9.77
N LEU A 111 19.90 -26.60 -9.23
CA LEU A 111 18.67 -26.28 -9.96
C LEU A 111 18.83 -25.03 -10.84
N SER A 112 19.95 -24.30 -10.76
CA SER A 112 20.28 -23.13 -11.58
C SER A 112 19.11 -22.13 -11.74
N GLY A 113 18.40 -21.86 -10.64
CA GLY A 113 17.25 -20.94 -10.61
C GLY A 113 15.93 -21.52 -11.13
N MET A 114 15.87 -22.82 -11.42
CA MET A 114 14.62 -23.52 -11.75
C MET A 114 13.69 -23.59 -10.54
N ASN A 115 12.45 -23.17 -10.74
CA ASN A 115 11.39 -23.28 -9.73
C ASN A 115 10.41 -24.42 -10.07
N GLU A 116 9.59 -24.78 -9.09
CA GLU A 116 8.63 -25.88 -9.18
C GLU A 116 7.66 -25.74 -10.36
N SER A 117 7.10 -24.54 -10.56
CA SER A 117 6.11 -24.29 -11.60
C SER A 117 6.70 -24.40 -13.01
N LEU A 118 7.94 -23.94 -13.22
CA LEU A 118 8.65 -24.08 -14.49
C LEU A 118 9.04 -25.53 -14.76
N PHE A 119 9.48 -26.25 -13.73
CA PHE A 119 9.80 -27.67 -13.85
C PHE A 119 8.56 -28.49 -14.23
N GLU A 120 7.40 -28.21 -13.63
CA GLU A 120 6.14 -28.84 -14.01
C GLU A 120 5.61 -28.41 -15.38
N SER A 121 5.83 -27.17 -15.80
CA SER A 121 5.32 -26.74 -17.11
C SER A 121 6.10 -27.36 -18.28
N VAL A 122 7.42 -27.57 -18.12
CA VAL A 122 8.31 -28.04 -19.20
C VAL A 122 8.68 -29.52 -19.08
N PHE A 123 9.07 -29.98 -17.88
CA PHE A 123 9.75 -31.27 -17.69
C PHE A 123 8.87 -32.35 -17.06
N SER A 124 7.80 -32.01 -16.33
CA SER A 124 6.92 -32.98 -15.68
C SER A 124 5.48 -32.87 -16.19
N PHE A 125 4.96 -33.87 -16.90
CA PHE A 125 3.61 -33.78 -17.48
C PHE A 125 2.74 -35.03 -17.43
N ASP A 126 1.42 -34.79 -17.37
CA ASP A 126 0.37 -35.80 -17.29
C ASP A 126 -0.73 -35.62 -18.36
N MET A 127 -1.62 -36.62 -18.42
CA MET A 127 -2.78 -36.67 -19.32
C MET A 127 -3.71 -35.45 -19.18
N HIS A 128 -3.95 -34.95 -17.97
CA HIS A 128 -4.83 -33.78 -17.75
C HIS A 128 -4.19 -32.47 -18.23
N GLY A 129 -2.88 -32.29 -18.01
CA GLY A 129 -2.11 -31.17 -18.54
C GLY A 129 -2.02 -31.16 -20.08
N LEU A 130 -2.18 -32.33 -20.71
CA LEU A 130 -2.30 -32.49 -22.17
C LEU A 130 -3.71 -32.19 -22.69
N GLN A 131 -4.75 -32.42 -21.90
CA GLN A 131 -6.16 -32.26 -22.28
C GLN A 131 -6.68 -30.81 -22.16
N ASN A 132 -6.24 -30.05 -21.16
CA ASN A 132 -6.74 -28.69 -20.88
C ASN A 132 -6.31 -27.62 -21.90
N ILE A 133 -5.54 -27.99 -22.92
CA ILE A 133 -5.01 -27.08 -23.95
C ILE A 133 -6.12 -26.56 -24.86
N HIS A 134 -7.17 -27.34 -25.09
CA HIS A 134 -8.33 -26.91 -25.85
C HIS A 134 -9.13 -25.77 -25.16
N GLN A 135 -8.87 -25.51 -23.86
CA GLN A 135 -9.53 -24.50 -23.04
C GLN A 135 -8.68 -23.25 -22.80
N LEU A 136 -7.40 -23.26 -23.17
CA LEU A 136 -6.50 -22.11 -22.99
C LEU A 136 -6.80 -21.04 -24.05
N GLY A 137 -7.08 -19.82 -23.60
CA GLY A 137 -7.43 -18.69 -24.46
C GLY A 137 -6.26 -18.15 -25.30
N GLU A 138 -6.60 -17.28 -26.24
CA GLU A 138 -5.75 -16.67 -27.27
C GLU A 138 -4.44 -16.05 -26.72
N ALA A 139 -4.48 -15.45 -25.54
CA ALA A 139 -3.30 -14.85 -24.89
C ALA A 139 -2.50 -15.84 -24.02
N ASP A 140 -3.13 -16.94 -23.57
CA ASP A 140 -2.60 -17.77 -22.50
C ASP A 140 -1.53 -18.74 -22.98
N ILE A 141 -1.58 -19.22 -24.24
CA ILE A 141 -0.61 -20.18 -24.77
C ILE A 141 0.67 -19.49 -25.27
N GLY A 142 0.56 -18.32 -25.89
CA GLY A 142 1.73 -17.49 -26.22
C GLY A 142 2.45 -17.03 -24.96
N ASN A 143 1.69 -16.63 -23.93
CA ASN A 143 2.22 -16.37 -22.60
C ASN A 143 2.71 -17.65 -21.90
N TYR A 144 2.11 -18.83 -22.14
CA TYR A 144 2.55 -20.12 -21.59
C TYR A 144 3.90 -20.56 -22.16
N LEU A 145 4.11 -20.43 -23.46
CA LEU A 145 5.39 -20.75 -24.08
C LEU A 145 6.43 -19.70 -23.74
N PHE A 146 6.09 -18.40 -23.76
CA PHE A 146 6.98 -17.37 -23.22
C PHE A 146 7.27 -17.60 -21.73
N SER A 147 6.30 -18.12 -20.96
CA SER A 147 6.48 -18.36 -19.54
C SER A 147 7.28 -19.61 -19.18
N ALA A 148 7.07 -20.65 -19.96
CA ALA A 148 7.79 -21.90 -19.85
C ALA A 148 9.22 -21.79 -20.42
N SER A 149 9.54 -20.75 -21.19
CA SER A 149 10.81 -20.61 -21.92
C SER A 149 11.71 -19.48 -21.45
N ALA A 150 11.16 -18.47 -20.78
CA ALA A 150 11.90 -17.46 -20.06
C ALA A 150 11.83 -17.77 -18.56
N VAL A 151 12.97 -18.17 -17.97
CA VAL A 151 13.11 -18.37 -16.51
C VAL A 151 12.58 -17.12 -15.77
N GLY A 152 11.53 -17.27 -14.95
CA GLY A 152 10.96 -16.18 -14.14
C GLY A 152 9.89 -15.31 -14.83
N SER A 153 9.32 -15.74 -15.94
CA SER A 153 8.32 -15.01 -16.72
C SER A 153 7.08 -14.49 -15.98
N ASP A 154 6.60 -15.19 -14.95
CA ASP A 154 5.44 -14.74 -14.18
C ASP A 154 5.82 -13.49 -13.36
N ALA A 155 7.07 -13.44 -12.89
CA ALA A 155 7.65 -12.24 -12.31
C ALA A 155 7.86 -11.12 -13.35
N LEU A 156 8.18 -11.44 -14.61
CA LEU A 156 8.29 -10.43 -15.69
C LEU A 156 6.93 -9.84 -16.07
N LEU A 157 5.87 -10.66 -16.15
CA LEU A 157 4.50 -10.20 -16.40
C LEU A 157 3.97 -9.34 -15.24
N GLN A 158 4.24 -9.75 -14.00
CA GLN A 158 3.93 -8.94 -12.82
C GLN A 158 4.74 -7.65 -12.78
N LEU A 159 6.02 -7.70 -13.18
CA LEU A 159 6.88 -6.54 -13.27
C LEU A 159 6.38 -5.55 -14.33
N ASP A 160 5.95 -6.02 -15.51
CA ASP A 160 5.38 -5.17 -16.56
C ASP A 160 4.14 -4.41 -16.07
N LYS A 161 3.19 -5.13 -15.46
CA LYS A 161 1.99 -4.54 -14.83
C LYS A 161 2.35 -3.54 -13.72
N LYS A 162 3.37 -3.87 -12.90
CA LYS A 162 3.84 -2.99 -11.81
C LYS A 162 4.47 -1.72 -12.36
N LEU A 163 5.36 -1.83 -13.36
CA LEU A 163 5.99 -0.68 -14.01
C LEU A 163 4.95 0.22 -14.66
N GLU A 164 3.96 -0.36 -15.34
CA GLU A 164 2.85 0.39 -15.93
C GLU A 164 2.02 1.14 -14.89
N LYS A 165 1.67 0.49 -13.78
CA LYS A 165 0.94 1.12 -12.68
C LYS A 165 1.72 2.29 -12.06
N GLU A 166 3.01 2.12 -11.79
CA GLU A 166 3.88 3.15 -11.21
C GLU A 166 4.07 4.35 -12.16
N MET A 167 4.08 4.10 -13.48
CA MET A 167 4.11 5.16 -14.50
C MET A 167 2.78 5.91 -14.54
N ASP A 168 1.64 5.22 -14.62
CA ASP A 168 0.30 5.82 -14.75
C ASP A 168 -0.10 6.64 -13.51
N GLN A 169 0.34 6.23 -12.31
CA GLN A 169 0.14 6.99 -11.08
C GLN A 169 0.88 8.34 -11.09
N ARG A 170 2.04 8.41 -11.74
CA ARG A 170 2.87 9.62 -11.77
C ARG A 170 2.53 10.53 -12.94
N PHE A 171 2.38 10.00 -14.14
CA PHE A 171 2.05 10.78 -15.32
C PHE A 171 1.17 10.00 -16.29
N LYS A 172 0.10 10.67 -16.74
CA LYS A 172 -0.76 10.19 -17.82
C LYS A 172 -1.12 11.37 -18.72
N PRO A 173 -1.01 11.26 -20.06
CA PRO A 173 -1.19 12.40 -20.96
C PRO A 173 -2.51 13.18 -20.77
N SER A 174 -3.60 12.48 -20.42
CA SER A 174 -4.93 13.04 -20.19
C SER A 174 -5.42 12.91 -18.73
N GLY A 175 -4.54 12.52 -17.81
CA GLY A 175 -4.90 12.34 -16.40
C GLY A 175 -4.98 13.66 -15.64
N ARG A 176 -6.02 13.84 -14.81
CA ARG A 176 -6.13 15.00 -13.89
C ARG A 176 -5.58 14.73 -12.49
N LYS A 177 -5.52 13.46 -12.09
CA LYS A 177 -5.07 13.01 -10.76
C LYS A 177 -3.58 12.68 -10.63
N PRO A 178 -2.83 12.28 -11.69
CA PRO A 178 -1.42 11.90 -11.52
C PRO A 178 -0.57 13.02 -10.94
N GLU A 179 0.42 12.66 -10.14
CA GLU A 179 1.25 13.61 -9.36
C GLU A 179 1.92 14.67 -10.25
N ILE A 180 2.54 14.27 -11.36
CA ILE A 180 3.22 15.18 -12.30
C ILE A 180 2.20 16.13 -12.95
N ASN A 181 1.02 15.63 -13.32
CA ASN A 181 -0.03 16.43 -13.96
C ASN A 181 -0.57 17.50 -13.01
N VAL A 182 -0.79 17.15 -11.73
CA VAL A 182 -1.23 18.09 -10.70
C VAL A 182 -0.16 19.15 -10.44
N SER A 183 1.10 18.73 -10.23
CA SER A 183 2.22 19.66 -10.02
C SER A 183 2.42 20.62 -11.20
N LEU A 184 2.24 20.17 -12.44
CA LEU A 184 2.30 21.05 -13.63
C LEU A 184 1.17 22.10 -13.64
N GLN A 185 -0.03 21.74 -13.20
CA GLN A 185 -1.14 22.70 -13.09
C GLN A 185 -0.91 23.73 -11.99
N GLU A 186 -0.41 23.30 -10.83
CA GLU A 186 -0.03 24.19 -9.73
C GLU A 186 1.09 25.14 -10.15
N MET A 187 2.12 24.62 -10.83
CA MET A 187 3.24 25.42 -11.31
C MET A 187 2.79 26.50 -12.31
N LYS A 188 1.86 26.17 -13.23
CA LYS A 188 1.28 27.17 -14.14
C LYS A 188 0.55 28.29 -13.40
N LYS A 189 -0.25 27.94 -12.38
CA LYS A 189 -0.95 28.95 -11.55
C LYS A 189 0.04 29.83 -10.79
N LEU A 190 1.12 29.26 -10.25
CA LEU A 190 2.16 30.02 -9.57
C LEU A 190 2.93 30.93 -10.54
N GLU A 191 3.23 30.46 -11.76
CA GLU A 191 3.84 31.29 -12.81
C GLU A 191 2.96 32.46 -13.22
N GLU A 192 1.64 32.25 -13.37
CA GLU A 192 0.68 33.33 -13.65
C GLU A 192 0.65 34.37 -12.53
N LYS A 193 0.57 33.92 -11.26
CA LYS A 193 0.63 34.81 -10.08
C LYS A 193 1.93 35.60 -10.00
N MET A 194 3.09 34.96 -10.26
CA MET A 194 4.38 35.65 -10.27
C MET A 194 4.45 36.71 -11.37
N LYS A 195 3.85 36.45 -12.53
CA LYS A 195 3.80 37.40 -13.65
C LYS A 195 2.92 38.61 -13.33
N GLU A 196 1.78 38.40 -12.66
CA GLU A 196 0.95 39.49 -12.15
C GLU A 196 1.71 40.34 -11.12
N TRP A 197 2.43 39.70 -10.20
CA TRP A 197 3.27 40.38 -9.22
C TRP A 197 4.42 41.17 -9.84
N GLN A 198 5.08 40.62 -10.87
CA GLN A 198 6.10 41.35 -11.63
C GLN A 198 5.58 42.68 -12.20
N GLY A 199 4.31 42.74 -12.62
CA GLY A 199 3.67 43.99 -13.05
C GLY A 199 3.43 45.00 -11.92
N LYS A 200 3.37 44.54 -10.66
CA LYS A 200 3.13 45.35 -9.45
C LYS A 200 4.40 45.79 -8.73
N ILE A 201 5.56 45.20 -9.03
CA ILE A 201 6.86 45.55 -8.39
C ILE A 201 7.16 47.05 -8.53
N GLY A 202 7.01 47.60 -9.74
CA GLY A 202 7.28 49.03 -9.96
C GLY A 202 6.35 49.96 -9.18
N THR A 203 5.10 49.58 -8.95
CA THR A 203 4.20 50.34 -8.07
C THR A 203 4.57 50.19 -6.60
N TYR A 204 4.99 48.99 -6.16
CA TYR A 204 5.42 48.76 -4.79
C TYR A 204 6.69 49.54 -4.43
N GLU A 205 7.73 49.47 -5.27
CA GLU A 205 8.99 50.21 -5.08
C GLU A 205 8.74 51.72 -4.97
N LYS A 206 7.87 52.26 -5.85
CA LYS A 206 7.46 53.65 -5.82
C LYS A 206 6.76 54.05 -4.52
N GLN A 207 5.89 53.20 -3.97
CA GLN A 207 5.20 53.49 -2.71
C GLN A 207 6.15 53.46 -1.52
N VAL A 208 7.10 52.52 -1.49
CA VAL A 208 8.15 52.45 -0.45
C VAL A 208 9.06 53.68 -0.51
N GLU A 209 9.45 54.13 -1.71
CA GLU A 209 10.26 55.34 -1.90
C GLU A 209 9.52 56.59 -1.41
N GLN A 210 8.24 56.75 -1.76
CA GLN A 210 7.40 57.87 -1.32
C GLN A 210 7.12 57.87 0.19
N LEU A 211 6.97 56.69 0.79
CA LEU A 211 6.85 56.53 2.24
C LEU A 211 8.12 57.03 2.94
N LYS A 212 9.29 56.58 2.46
CA LYS A 212 10.59 56.97 3.03
C LYS A 212 10.82 58.49 2.91
N GLU A 213 10.54 59.08 1.74
CA GLU A 213 10.66 60.52 1.53
C GLU A 213 9.74 61.32 2.48
N SER A 214 8.53 60.82 2.74
CA SER A 214 7.57 61.45 3.65
C SER A 214 7.99 61.33 5.12
N GLU A 215 8.55 60.18 5.53
CA GLU A 215 9.08 59.97 6.88
C GLU A 215 10.32 60.85 7.16
N GLU A 216 11.23 60.98 6.19
CA GLU A 216 12.39 61.88 6.29
C GLU A 216 11.98 63.35 6.42
N LYS A 217 10.99 63.80 5.62
CA LYS A 217 10.43 65.16 5.73
C LYS A 217 9.72 65.39 7.06
N LEU A 218 9.01 64.39 7.59
CA LEU A 218 8.35 64.50 8.89
C LEU A 218 9.38 64.70 10.01
N ALA A 219 10.50 63.97 9.95
CA ALA A 219 11.60 64.12 10.90
C ALA A 219 12.23 65.51 10.84
N SER A 220 12.45 66.07 9.63
CA SER A 220 13.00 67.43 9.49
C SER A 220 12.03 68.50 10.02
N VAL A 221 10.73 68.41 9.71
CA VAL A 221 9.71 69.36 10.18
C VAL A 221 9.57 69.32 11.71
N ARG A 222 9.66 68.13 12.32
CA ARG A 222 9.68 68.00 13.79
C ARG A 222 10.91 68.64 14.42
N GLY A 223 12.08 68.48 13.82
CA GLY A 223 13.31 69.13 14.28
C GLY A 223 13.25 70.67 14.17
N GLU A 224 12.66 71.18 13.10
CA GLU A 224 12.45 72.63 12.91
C GLU A 224 11.45 73.20 13.93
N LYS A 225 10.34 72.47 14.18
CA LYS A 225 9.35 72.80 15.22
C LYS A 225 9.98 72.88 16.61
N GLU A 226 10.75 71.88 17.01
CA GLU A 226 11.41 71.87 18.33
C GLU A 226 12.38 73.04 18.49
N SER A 227 13.11 73.36 17.42
CA SER A 227 14.03 74.50 17.39
C SER A 227 13.30 75.84 17.48
N ALA A 228 12.16 75.98 16.78
CA ALA A 228 11.31 77.18 16.85
C ALA A 228 10.60 77.33 18.20
N GLU A 229 10.18 76.22 18.84
CA GLU A 229 9.61 76.22 20.19
C GLU A 229 10.63 76.70 21.25
N LYS A 230 11.90 76.30 21.12
CA LYS A 230 12.99 76.82 21.99
C LYS A 230 13.19 78.32 21.80
N ARG A 231 13.33 78.80 20.56
CA ARG A 231 13.48 80.25 20.27
C ARG A 231 12.28 81.07 20.73
N LYS A 232 11.07 80.51 20.61
CA LYS A 232 9.85 81.14 21.13
C LYS A 232 9.94 81.36 22.65
N GLN A 233 10.35 80.34 23.42
CA GLN A 233 10.53 80.45 24.87
C GLN A 233 11.61 81.49 25.24
N ASP A 234 12.68 81.56 24.45
CA ASP A 234 13.75 82.54 24.66
C ASP A 234 13.26 83.99 24.46
N TYR A 235 12.49 84.24 23.39
CA TYR A 235 11.92 85.57 23.11
C TYR A 235 10.82 85.98 24.10
N GLU A 236 10.07 85.03 24.68
CA GLU A 236 9.12 85.31 25.77
C GLU A 236 9.81 85.88 27.02
N ILE A 237 11.01 85.37 27.35
CA ILE A 237 11.80 85.85 28.49
C ILE A 237 12.38 87.25 28.20
N LEU A 238 12.91 87.46 26.99
CA LEU A 238 13.51 88.74 26.58
C LEU A 238 12.49 89.88 26.52
N ALA A 239 11.27 89.62 26.03
CA ALA A 239 10.20 90.62 26.00
C ALA A 239 9.72 91.06 27.40
N ALA A 240 9.95 90.24 28.43
CA ALA A 240 9.58 90.57 29.82
C ALA A 240 10.64 91.44 30.56
N LEU A 241 11.90 91.45 30.10
CA LEU A 241 13.03 92.17 30.72
C LEU A 241 13.08 93.67 30.37
N GLU A 242 12.64 94.03 29.16
CA GLU A 242 12.72 95.38 28.57
C GLU A 242 12.16 96.51 29.47
N PRO A 243 10.94 96.43 30.05
CA PRO A 243 10.38 97.53 30.84
C PRO A 243 11.11 97.75 32.20
N LEU A 244 11.71 96.71 32.78
CA LEU A 244 12.35 96.76 34.11
C LEU A 244 13.69 97.51 34.08
N VAL A 245 14.42 97.48 32.96
CA VAL A 245 15.72 98.15 32.80
C VAL A 245 15.56 99.67 32.61
N ILE A 246 14.45 100.10 32.01
CA ILE A 246 14.14 101.52 31.78
C ILE A 246 13.86 102.25 33.11
N GLU A 247 13.15 101.59 34.03
CA GLU A 247 12.76 102.14 35.34
C GLU A 247 13.98 102.39 36.27
N LYS A 248 14.99 101.52 36.22
CA LYS A 248 16.25 101.66 37.00
C LYS A 248 17.01 102.96 36.71
N ARG A 249 17.11 103.37 35.44
CA ARG A 249 17.89 104.56 35.02
C ARG A 249 17.30 105.89 35.49
N ALA A 250 16.02 105.93 35.84
CA ALA A 250 15.35 107.14 36.29
C ALA A 250 15.72 107.52 37.74
N HIS A 251 15.98 106.53 38.60
CA HIS A 251 16.28 106.73 40.02
C HIS A 251 17.75 107.10 40.29
N GLU A 252 18.69 106.68 39.43
CA GLU A 252 20.12 107.01 39.54
C GLU A 252 20.41 108.52 39.43
N LYS A 253 19.55 109.30 38.75
CA LYS A 253 19.67 110.76 38.57
C LYS A 253 19.40 111.60 39.83
N VAL A 254 18.74 111.03 40.85
CA VAL A 254 18.34 111.75 42.07
C VAL A 254 19.49 111.81 43.10
N LEU A 255 20.49 110.93 42.96
CA LEU A 255 21.60 110.76 43.90
C LEU A 255 22.74 111.80 43.76
N GLU A 256 22.72 112.68 42.74
CA GLU A 256 23.82 113.61 42.43
C GLU A 256 23.84 114.94 43.23
N ASN A 257 22.77 115.33 43.97
CA ASN A 257 22.54 116.75 44.32
C ASN A 257 22.65 117.23 45.79
N GLU A 258 22.94 116.43 46.84
CA GLU A 258 22.92 116.95 48.23
C GLU A 258 24.04 116.44 49.17
N SER A 259 24.63 117.35 49.98
CA SER A 259 25.72 117.08 50.93
C SER A 259 25.59 117.84 52.27
N GLY A 260 25.57 117.11 53.39
CA GLY A 260 25.67 117.61 54.77
C GLY A 260 26.08 116.48 55.74
N GLN A 261 26.85 116.77 56.80
CA GLN A 261 27.56 115.76 57.61
C GLN A 261 26.79 115.33 58.87
N PHE A 262 26.36 114.07 58.86
CA PHE A 262 26.04 113.19 60.00
C PHE A 262 27.32 112.39 60.35
N PRO A 263 27.50 111.79 61.55
CA PRO A 263 28.65 110.91 61.81
C PRO A 263 28.81 109.90 60.66
N VAL A 264 30.04 109.69 60.18
CA VAL A 264 30.27 108.83 59.01
C VAL A 264 29.75 107.43 59.33
N ASN A 265 28.76 106.98 58.57
CA ASN A 265 27.98 105.78 58.89
C ASN A 265 27.42 105.78 60.32
N GLY A 266 26.89 106.89 60.84
CA GLY A 266 26.20 106.87 62.13
C GLY A 266 24.95 105.98 62.03
N MET A 267 24.18 106.16 60.95
CA MET A 267 23.03 105.34 60.60
C MET A 267 23.60 104.01 60.15
N ALA A 268 24.49 103.94 59.15
CA ALA A 268 25.11 102.68 58.71
C ALA A 268 25.98 101.90 59.74
N ARG A 269 26.38 102.41 60.91
CA ARG A 269 27.05 101.66 62.00
C ARG A 269 26.04 101.23 63.05
N TYR A 270 25.06 102.07 63.36
CA TYR A 270 23.92 101.66 64.17
C TYR A 270 23.06 100.63 63.39
N GLU A 271 22.83 100.85 62.10
CA GLU A 271 22.35 99.94 61.05
C GLU A 271 23.38 98.91 60.60
N ALA A 272 24.70 98.97 60.83
CA ALA A 272 25.56 97.78 60.59
C ALA A 272 25.59 96.90 61.83
N ILE A 273 25.44 97.45 63.03
CA ILE A 273 25.20 96.67 64.24
C ILE A 273 23.78 96.13 64.19
N LYS A 274 22.76 96.93 63.81
CA LYS A 274 21.37 96.50 63.58
C LYS A 274 21.21 95.66 62.31
N ALA A 275 21.96 95.87 61.23
CA ALA A 275 22.00 94.98 60.05
C ALA A 275 23.11 93.92 60.11
N LYS A 276 23.76 93.71 61.26
CA LYS A 276 24.40 92.42 61.61
C LYS A 276 23.53 91.68 62.60
N MET A 277 22.97 92.38 63.58
CA MET A 277 22.10 91.85 64.63
C MET A 277 20.75 91.41 64.09
N GLU A 278 20.04 92.21 63.29
CA GLU A 278 18.75 91.85 62.66
C GLU A 278 18.90 90.69 61.66
N PRO A 279 19.86 90.64 60.72
CA PRO A 279 20.02 89.45 59.90
C PRO A 279 20.61 88.27 60.66
N LEU A 280 21.48 88.43 61.67
CA LEU A 280 21.84 87.27 62.54
C LEU A 280 20.64 86.79 63.34
N GLN A 281 19.80 87.69 63.84
CA GLN A 281 18.62 87.35 64.63
C GLN A 281 17.52 86.75 63.74
N LEU A 282 17.31 87.29 62.54
CA LEU A 282 16.49 86.70 61.49
C LEU A 282 17.09 85.37 61.00
N GLN A 283 18.42 85.22 60.93
CA GLN A 283 19.08 83.97 60.56
C GLN A 283 18.92 82.93 61.66
N VAL A 284 19.12 83.29 62.92
CA VAL A 284 18.87 82.46 64.11
C VAL A 284 17.39 82.07 64.17
N ASP A 285 16.47 83.00 63.98
CA ASP A 285 15.02 82.74 63.94
C ASP A 285 14.61 81.92 62.70
N SER A 286 15.28 82.13 61.55
CA SER A 286 15.02 81.35 60.33
C SER A 286 15.61 79.95 60.41
N LEU A 287 16.79 79.77 61.03
CA LEU A 287 17.41 78.48 61.28
C LEU A 287 16.59 77.73 62.33
N HIS A 288 16.11 78.42 63.37
CA HIS A 288 15.18 77.86 64.34
C HIS A 288 13.88 77.40 63.67
N LYS A 289 13.26 78.25 62.84
CA LYS A 289 12.08 77.87 62.05
C LYS A 289 12.37 76.75 61.05
N LYS A 290 13.53 76.71 60.41
CA LYS A 290 13.93 75.62 59.48
C LYS A 290 14.17 74.31 60.24
N ILE A 291 14.78 74.37 61.41
CA ILE A 291 14.97 73.23 62.33
C ILE A 291 13.60 72.72 62.77
N GLU A 292 12.69 73.59 63.20
CA GLU A 292 11.31 73.20 63.57
C GLU A 292 10.54 72.64 62.37
N THR A 293 10.68 73.25 61.19
CA THR A 293 10.00 72.79 59.96
C THR A 293 10.51 71.42 59.55
N VAL A 294 11.83 71.22 59.48
CA VAL A 294 12.41 69.91 59.12
C VAL A 294 12.19 68.87 60.21
N GLN A 295 12.17 69.24 61.49
CA GLN A 295 11.74 68.33 62.56
C GLN A 295 10.29 67.91 62.37
N SER A 296 9.40 68.84 62.01
CA SER A 296 8.00 68.53 61.70
C SER A 296 7.84 67.70 60.42
N GLU A 297 8.70 67.90 59.41
CA GLU A 297 8.74 67.09 58.19
C GLU A 297 9.23 65.67 58.47
N ILE A 298 10.30 65.51 59.27
CA ILE A 298 10.79 64.19 59.68
C ILE A 298 9.74 63.42 60.49
N VAL A 299 8.99 64.11 61.35
CA VAL A 299 7.91 63.50 62.15
C VAL A 299 6.67 63.18 61.28
N SER A 300 6.42 63.93 60.21
CA SER A 300 5.28 63.68 59.30
C SER A 300 5.55 62.59 58.25
N ILE A 301 6.82 62.26 57.97
CA ILE A 301 7.19 61.12 57.13
C ILE A 301 6.94 59.81 57.91
N GLN A 302 5.77 59.22 57.71
CA GLN A 302 5.45 57.87 58.18
C GLN A 302 6.05 56.83 57.23
N ILE A 303 7.00 56.05 57.74
CA ILE A 303 7.66 54.93 57.04
C ILE A 303 7.02 53.63 57.52
N ASP A 304 6.61 52.78 56.58
CA ASP A 304 6.12 51.43 56.90
C ASP A 304 7.28 50.43 57.00
N GLU A 305 7.82 50.31 58.21
CA GLU A 305 8.91 49.37 58.52
C GLU A 305 8.49 47.90 58.41
N GLU A 306 7.20 47.56 58.51
CA GLU A 306 6.73 46.19 58.29
C GLU A 306 6.74 45.83 56.81
N PHE A 307 6.35 46.77 55.95
CA PHE A 307 6.39 46.56 54.50
C PHE A 307 7.83 46.47 53.99
N LEU A 308 8.75 47.33 54.47
CA LEU A 308 10.18 47.26 54.10
C LEU A 308 10.85 45.92 54.46
N ARG A 309 10.40 45.24 55.52
CA ARG A 309 10.90 43.88 55.86
C ARG A 309 10.54 42.82 54.82
N LYS A 310 9.55 43.08 53.96
CA LYS A 310 9.12 42.18 52.88
C LYS A 310 9.90 42.39 51.57
N GLU A 311 10.95 43.21 51.56
CA GLU A 311 11.78 43.50 50.39
C GLU A 311 12.26 42.24 49.65
N SER A 312 12.74 41.23 50.39
CA SER A 312 13.21 39.97 49.79
C SER A 312 12.13 39.24 49.01
N TYR A 313 10.88 39.29 49.47
CA TYR A 313 9.74 38.67 48.79
C TYR A 313 9.36 39.42 47.51
N VAL A 314 9.41 40.76 47.51
CA VAL A 314 9.15 41.58 46.31
C VAL A 314 10.21 41.33 45.25
N GLU A 315 11.47 41.19 45.65
CA GLU A 315 12.57 40.91 44.72
C GLU A 315 12.50 39.49 44.15
N GLU A 316 12.13 38.49 44.98
CA GLU A 316 11.89 37.13 44.51
C GLU A 316 10.74 37.06 43.48
N LEU A 317 9.63 37.76 43.75
CA LEU A 317 8.50 37.90 42.82
C LEU A 317 8.92 38.59 41.51
N ARG A 318 9.79 39.62 41.58
CA ARG A 318 10.35 40.28 40.38
C ARG A 318 11.16 39.30 39.53
N MET A 319 12.01 38.49 40.16
CA MET A 319 12.83 37.50 39.46
C MET A 319 12.01 36.36 38.87
N GLN A 320 10.90 35.97 39.51
CA GLN A 320 10.03 34.87 39.09
C GLN A 320 8.88 35.30 38.14
N HIS A 321 8.70 36.60 37.85
CA HIS A 321 7.56 37.06 37.04
C HIS A 321 7.51 36.44 35.64
N LEU A 322 8.65 36.32 34.96
CA LEU A 322 8.73 35.74 33.61
C LEU A 322 8.39 34.24 33.63
N SER A 323 8.84 33.52 34.66
CA SER A 323 8.46 32.11 34.84
C SER A 323 6.97 31.94 35.14
N TYR A 324 6.36 32.87 35.88
CA TYR A 324 4.93 32.88 36.14
C TYR A 324 4.10 33.14 34.87
N GLU A 325 4.47 34.15 34.07
CA GLU A 325 3.80 34.45 32.79
C GLU A 325 3.92 33.27 31.81
N ASN A 326 5.11 32.68 31.68
CA ASN A 326 5.34 31.50 30.88
C ASN A 326 4.51 30.31 31.38
N ALA A 327 4.48 30.06 32.70
CA ALA A 327 3.68 28.99 33.29
C ALA A 327 2.17 29.19 33.04
N ARG A 328 1.67 30.43 33.11
CA ARG A 328 0.27 30.76 32.79
C ARG A 328 -0.06 30.54 31.32
N GLN A 329 0.83 30.93 30.43
CA GLN A 329 0.65 30.71 28.99
C GLN A 329 0.69 29.21 28.66
N GLU A 330 1.68 28.48 29.17
CA GLU A 330 1.79 27.02 29.02
C GLU A 330 0.55 26.30 29.59
N MET A 331 0.02 26.74 30.73
CA MET A 331 -1.21 26.20 31.32
C MET A 331 -2.44 26.43 30.44
N ARG A 332 -2.56 27.60 29.78
CA ARG A 332 -3.65 27.90 28.84
C ARG A 332 -3.55 27.01 27.61
N ASP A 333 -2.37 26.93 27.00
CA ASP A 333 -2.12 26.14 25.80
C ASP A 333 -2.37 24.64 26.07
N MET A 334 -1.89 24.13 27.21
CA MET A 334 -2.18 22.75 27.64
C MET A 334 -3.66 22.53 27.93
N THR A 335 -4.39 23.51 28.45
CA THR A 335 -5.83 23.35 28.69
C THR A 335 -6.58 23.21 27.37
N GLY A 336 -6.19 23.95 26.33
CA GLY A 336 -6.68 23.76 24.97
C GLY A 336 -6.32 22.39 24.41
N SER A 337 -5.04 21.98 24.52
CA SER A 337 -4.58 20.67 24.04
C SER A 337 -5.31 19.52 24.74
N ILE A 338 -5.52 19.58 26.06
CA ILE A 338 -6.28 18.57 26.82
C ILE A 338 -7.72 18.49 26.35
N ALA A 339 -8.35 19.63 26.01
CA ALA A 339 -9.71 19.64 25.47
C ALA A 339 -9.77 18.95 24.11
N ASN A 340 -8.83 19.27 23.21
CA ASN A 340 -8.73 18.64 21.89
C ASN A 340 -8.47 17.13 21.99
N ILE A 341 -7.56 16.69 22.87
CA ILE A 341 -7.29 15.26 23.08
C ILE A 341 -8.55 14.54 23.59
N LYS A 342 -9.32 15.17 24.49
CA LYS A 342 -10.59 14.59 24.96
C LYS A 342 -11.64 14.51 23.85
N GLU A 343 -11.69 15.49 22.95
CA GLU A 343 -12.57 15.46 21.78
C GLU A 343 -12.14 14.36 20.80
N GLU A 344 -10.84 14.21 20.50
CA GLU A 344 -10.31 13.12 19.69
C GLU A 344 -10.60 11.73 20.29
N ILE A 345 -10.50 11.60 21.62
CA ILE A 345 -10.88 10.36 22.32
C ILE A 345 -12.37 10.08 22.11
N ALA A 346 -13.24 11.07 22.31
CA ALA A 346 -14.69 10.90 22.11
C ALA A 346 -15.04 10.55 20.65
N GLU A 347 -14.36 11.15 19.66
CA GLU A 347 -14.51 10.79 18.25
C GLU A 347 -14.08 9.34 17.96
N LEU A 348 -12.96 8.89 18.52
CA LEU A 348 -12.50 7.52 18.36
C LEU A 348 -13.45 6.51 19.04
N GLU A 349 -13.95 6.83 20.22
CA GLU A 349 -14.98 6.04 20.91
C GLU A 349 -16.26 5.97 20.07
N GLN A 350 -16.68 7.08 19.46
CA GLN A 350 -17.83 7.09 18.55
C GLN A 350 -17.58 6.25 17.29
N GLN A 351 -16.38 6.31 16.71
CA GLN A 351 -16.00 5.50 15.55
C GLN A 351 -15.96 4.00 15.88
N ILE A 352 -15.54 3.64 17.10
CA ILE A 352 -15.60 2.27 17.60
C ILE A 352 -17.04 1.89 17.99
N GLY A 353 -17.87 2.87 18.36
CA GLY A 353 -19.25 2.63 18.80
C GLY A 353 -19.33 2.07 20.23
N ALA A 354 -18.32 2.33 21.05
CA ALA A 354 -18.25 1.95 22.46
C ALA A 354 -17.44 2.97 23.25
N THR A 355 -17.78 3.14 24.53
CA THR A 355 -17.04 3.99 25.48
C THR A 355 -16.17 3.12 26.36
N PHE A 356 -14.96 3.57 26.66
CA PHE A 356 -13.98 2.80 27.41
C PHE A 356 -13.51 3.53 28.66
N GLU A 357 -13.27 2.76 29.73
CA GLU A 357 -12.60 3.31 30.90
C GLU A 357 -11.09 3.44 30.62
N LYS A 358 -10.51 4.58 31.02
CA LYS A 358 -9.08 4.88 30.82
C LYS A 358 -8.17 3.73 31.29
N GLU A 359 -8.46 3.17 32.45
CA GLU A 359 -7.66 2.11 33.09
C GLU A 359 -7.69 0.81 32.30
N ALA A 360 -8.86 0.45 31.77
CA ALA A 360 -9.03 -0.71 30.90
C ALA A 360 -8.19 -0.57 29.62
N VAL A 361 -8.28 0.56 28.94
CA VAL A 361 -7.54 0.79 27.68
C VAL A 361 -6.03 0.76 27.90
N LEU A 362 -5.53 1.37 28.98
CA LEU A 362 -4.10 1.36 29.30
C LEU A 362 -3.56 -0.04 29.63
N SER A 363 -4.42 -0.95 30.09
CA SER A 363 -4.06 -2.34 30.39
C SER A 363 -4.05 -3.27 29.16
N PHE A 364 -4.68 -2.86 28.06
CA PHE A 364 -4.77 -3.68 26.85
C PHE A 364 -3.40 -3.91 26.20
N ASP A 365 -3.18 -5.15 25.78
CA ASP A 365 -2.00 -5.56 25.02
C ASP A 365 -2.15 -5.12 23.56
N MET A 366 -1.47 -4.02 23.24
CA MET A 366 -1.38 -3.44 21.90
C MET A 366 -0.03 -3.75 21.24
N SER A 367 0.58 -4.89 21.56
CA SER A 367 1.88 -5.27 20.99
C SER A 367 1.79 -5.61 19.50
N LEU A 368 2.93 -5.48 18.81
CA LEU A 368 3.06 -5.87 17.40
C LEU A 368 2.71 -7.35 17.18
N ALA A 369 3.05 -8.22 18.13
CA ALA A 369 2.73 -9.64 18.06
C ALA A 369 1.21 -9.88 18.06
N THR A 370 0.47 -9.16 18.91
CA THR A 370 -0.99 -9.28 18.97
C THR A 370 -1.66 -8.66 17.74
N LYS A 371 -1.12 -7.55 17.21
CA LYS A 371 -1.56 -6.99 15.93
C LYS A 371 -1.38 -7.97 14.76
N GLU A 372 -0.25 -8.66 14.71
CA GLU A 372 0.06 -9.67 13.69
C GLU A 372 -0.91 -10.87 13.80
N LEU A 373 -1.17 -11.37 15.01
CA LEU A 373 -2.14 -12.44 15.24
C LEU A 373 -3.55 -12.06 14.78
N ILE A 374 -4.03 -10.86 15.13
CA ILE A 374 -5.33 -10.36 14.67
C ILE A 374 -5.36 -10.25 13.15
N THR A 375 -4.28 -9.73 12.53
CA THR A 375 -4.17 -9.60 11.08
C THR A 375 -4.27 -10.97 10.39
N GLN A 376 -3.58 -11.98 10.92
CA GLN A 376 -3.65 -13.35 10.41
C GLN A 376 -5.05 -13.97 10.56
N THR A 377 -5.72 -13.78 11.71
CA THR A 377 -7.11 -14.24 11.90
C THR A 377 -8.07 -13.58 10.90
N VAL A 378 -7.96 -12.26 10.70
CA VAL A 378 -8.79 -11.51 9.73
C VAL A 378 -8.53 -11.95 8.30
N GLN A 379 -7.27 -12.17 7.93
CA GLN A 379 -6.91 -12.66 6.60
C GLN A 379 -7.46 -14.08 6.39
N LYS A 380 -7.29 -14.97 7.36
CA LYS A 380 -7.82 -16.34 7.30
C LYS A 380 -9.35 -16.36 7.17
N ALA A 381 -10.06 -15.49 7.89
CA ALA A 381 -11.52 -15.35 7.76
C ALA A 381 -11.96 -14.89 6.36
N ARG A 382 -11.22 -13.95 5.73
CA ARG A 382 -11.47 -13.53 4.33
C ARG A 382 -11.21 -14.64 3.32
N GLU A 383 -10.13 -15.40 3.52
CA GLU A 383 -9.81 -16.56 2.70
C GLU A 383 -10.92 -17.60 2.78
N LEU A 384 -11.43 -17.88 3.98
CA LEU A 384 -12.56 -18.79 4.19
C LEU A 384 -13.85 -18.30 3.53
N GLU A 385 -14.16 -17.01 3.56
CA GLU A 385 -15.33 -16.47 2.85
C GLU A 385 -15.20 -16.63 1.32
N THR A 386 -14.00 -16.42 0.79
CA THR A 386 -13.72 -16.66 -0.64
C THR A 386 -13.81 -18.14 -1.00
N GLN A 387 -13.30 -19.01 -0.12
CA GLN A 387 -13.42 -20.46 -0.28
C GLN A 387 -14.87 -20.92 -0.27
N LYS A 388 -15.74 -20.32 0.54
CA LYS A 388 -17.18 -20.62 0.55
C LYS A 388 -17.80 -20.44 -0.82
N VAL A 389 -17.55 -19.30 -1.49
CA VAL A 389 -18.09 -19.03 -2.83
C VAL A 389 -17.63 -20.09 -3.84
N GLN A 390 -16.35 -20.47 -3.78
CA GLN A 390 -15.82 -21.52 -4.67
C GLN A 390 -16.40 -22.91 -4.36
N LEU A 391 -16.66 -23.20 -3.09
CA LEU A 391 -17.31 -24.44 -2.67
C LEU A 391 -18.78 -24.46 -3.11
N ASP A 392 -19.50 -23.34 -3.02
CA ASP A 392 -20.90 -23.18 -3.46
C ASP A 392 -21.03 -23.47 -4.97
N ASP A 393 -20.13 -22.92 -5.78
CA ASP A 393 -20.10 -23.19 -7.21
C ASP A 393 -19.79 -24.67 -7.52
N ARG A 394 -18.79 -25.24 -6.83
CA ARG A 394 -18.41 -26.67 -7.01
C ARG A 394 -19.52 -27.62 -6.57
N PHE A 395 -20.21 -27.30 -5.49
CA PHE A 395 -21.34 -28.07 -5.00
C PHE A 395 -22.47 -28.09 -6.00
N LYS A 396 -22.85 -26.91 -6.50
CA LYS A 396 -23.91 -26.80 -7.50
C LYS A 396 -23.58 -27.59 -8.77
N VAL A 397 -22.36 -27.46 -9.30
CA VAL A 397 -21.93 -28.22 -10.48
C VAL A 397 -21.92 -29.72 -10.21
N ALA A 398 -21.40 -30.17 -9.06
CA ALA A 398 -21.37 -31.59 -8.72
C ALA A 398 -22.78 -32.16 -8.52
N GLN A 399 -23.69 -31.39 -7.91
CA GLN A 399 -25.09 -31.77 -7.71
C GLN A 399 -25.83 -31.88 -9.06
N GLU A 400 -25.72 -30.88 -9.94
CA GLU A 400 -26.37 -30.90 -11.26
C GLU A 400 -25.87 -32.08 -12.12
N GLN A 401 -24.56 -32.34 -12.11
CA GLN A 401 -23.98 -33.49 -12.81
C GLN A 401 -24.47 -34.82 -12.25
N LEU A 402 -24.55 -34.93 -10.91
CA LEU A 402 -25.04 -36.14 -10.26
C LEU A 402 -26.51 -36.40 -10.62
N GLU A 403 -27.37 -35.39 -10.50
CA GLU A 403 -28.79 -35.47 -10.85
C GLU A 403 -29.01 -35.83 -12.33
N GLU A 404 -28.24 -35.23 -13.23
CA GLU A 404 -28.31 -35.55 -14.67
C GLU A 404 -27.91 -37.01 -14.94
N GLN A 405 -26.84 -37.50 -14.31
CA GLN A 405 -26.41 -38.89 -14.48
C GLN A 405 -27.36 -39.90 -13.83
N GLU A 406 -27.95 -39.58 -12.67
CA GLU A 406 -28.99 -40.41 -12.07
C GLU A 406 -30.20 -40.54 -13.00
N GLU A 407 -30.64 -39.46 -13.62
CA GLU A 407 -31.77 -39.50 -14.56
C GLU A 407 -31.40 -40.26 -15.84
N ASN A 408 -30.18 -40.10 -16.36
CA ASN A 408 -29.68 -40.89 -17.49
C ASN A 408 -29.70 -42.39 -17.18
N ILE A 409 -29.26 -42.79 -15.98
CA ILE A 409 -29.30 -44.19 -15.53
C ILE A 409 -30.75 -44.67 -15.41
N ARG A 410 -31.66 -43.88 -14.84
CA ARG A 410 -33.10 -44.23 -14.77
C ARG A 410 -33.70 -44.42 -16.16
N GLN A 411 -33.31 -43.61 -17.15
CA GLN A 411 -33.77 -43.76 -18.53
C GLN A 411 -33.23 -45.03 -19.20
N ILE A 412 -31.96 -45.34 -19.00
CA ILE A 412 -31.35 -46.58 -19.50
C ILE A 412 -32.00 -47.81 -18.84
N GLN A 413 -32.25 -47.75 -17.53
CA GLN A 413 -32.90 -48.82 -16.77
C GLN A 413 -34.33 -49.10 -17.26
N LYS A 414 -35.09 -48.07 -17.69
CA LYS A 414 -36.42 -48.24 -18.32
C LYS A 414 -36.37 -48.94 -19.68
N GLN A 415 -35.23 -48.92 -20.37
CA GLN A 415 -35.05 -49.56 -21.69
C GLN A 415 -34.53 -51.00 -21.59
N MET A 416 -34.09 -51.43 -20.39
CA MET A 416 -33.65 -52.79 -20.13
C MET A 416 -34.82 -53.75 -20.02
N LEU A 417 -34.63 -54.98 -20.52
CA LEU A 417 -35.60 -56.06 -20.27
C LEU A 417 -35.58 -56.43 -18.79
N VAL A 418 -36.77 -56.66 -18.22
CA VAL A 418 -36.92 -57.18 -16.86
C VAL A 418 -36.25 -58.56 -16.80
N ASP A 419 -35.55 -58.85 -15.70
CA ASP A 419 -34.73 -60.06 -15.57
C ASP A 419 -35.54 -61.36 -15.81
N GLU A 420 -36.81 -61.40 -15.43
CA GLU A 420 -37.71 -62.52 -15.72
C GLU A 420 -37.95 -62.71 -17.24
N GLU A 421 -38.31 -61.64 -17.95
CA GLU A 421 -38.56 -61.68 -19.40
C GLU A 421 -37.30 -62.08 -20.18
N ARG A 422 -36.15 -61.52 -19.79
CA ARG A 422 -34.85 -61.88 -20.37
C ARG A 422 -34.51 -63.35 -20.16
N ASN A 423 -34.74 -63.90 -18.97
CA ASN A 423 -34.47 -65.30 -18.68
C ASN A 423 -35.35 -66.22 -19.54
N THR A 424 -36.63 -65.87 -19.76
CA THR A 424 -37.49 -66.63 -20.68
C THR A 424 -36.98 -66.59 -22.13
N LEU A 425 -36.41 -65.46 -22.56
CA LEU A 425 -35.83 -65.32 -23.90
C LEU A 425 -34.51 -66.11 -24.04
N VAL A 426 -33.67 -66.14 -23.00
CA VAL A 426 -32.44 -66.94 -22.95
C VAL A 426 -32.76 -68.45 -22.97
N GLU A 427 -33.80 -68.88 -22.25
CA GLU A 427 -34.27 -70.27 -22.31
C GLU A 427 -34.82 -70.63 -23.70
N LYS A 428 -35.55 -69.71 -24.35
CA LYS A 428 -35.99 -69.88 -25.74
C LYS A 428 -34.82 -69.96 -26.71
N GLU A 429 -33.80 -69.12 -26.59
CA GLU A 429 -32.58 -69.19 -27.41
C GLU A 429 -31.86 -70.54 -27.27
N LYS A 430 -31.77 -71.08 -26.05
CA LYS A 430 -31.20 -72.42 -25.80
C LYS A 430 -32.02 -73.53 -26.46
N SER A 431 -33.35 -73.45 -26.41
CA SER A 431 -34.21 -74.43 -27.06
C SER A 431 -34.03 -74.47 -28.59
N PHE A 432 -33.74 -73.32 -29.22
CA PHE A 432 -33.42 -73.26 -30.66
C PHE A 432 -32.03 -73.83 -31.01
N GLN A 433 -31.07 -73.80 -30.08
CA GLN A 433 -29.74 -74.41 -30.28
C GLN A 433 -29.79 -75.94 -30.18
N ASP A 434 -30.62 -76.49 -29.29
CA ASP A 434 -30.80 -77.94 -29.14
C ASP A 434 -31.54 -78.58 -30.34
N GLU A 435 -32.50 -77.87 -30.96
CA GLU A 435 -33.19 -78.34 -32.17
C GLU A 435 -32.31 -78.33 -33.43
N ALA A 436 -31.30 -77.45 -33.51
CA ALA A 436 -30.36 -77.40 -34.63
C ALA A 436 -29.46 -78.65 -34.74
N PHE A 437 -29.33 -79.45 -33.67
CA PHE A 437 -28.57 -80.71 -33.66
C PHE A 437 -29.23 -81.82 -34.51
N ILE A 438 -30.51 -81.66 -34.91
CA ILE A 438 -31.25 -82.62 -35.76
C ILE A 438 -30.87 -82.49 -37.26
N GLY A 439 -30.17 -81.41 -37.66
CA GLY A 439 -29.78 -81.12 -39.05
C GLY A 439 -28.83 -82.11 -39.75
N MET A 440 -28.10 -82.96 -39.00
CA MET A 440 -27.21 -83.98 -39.59
C MET A 440 -27.94 -85.10 -40.37
N GLY A 441 -29.27 -85.22 -40.24
CA GLY A 441 -30.07 -86.13 -41.05
C GLY A 441 -30.25 -85.69 -42.51
N ALA A 442 -30.25 -84.38 -42.77
CA ALA A 442 -30.56 -83.81 -44.08
C ALA A 442 -29.40 -83.95 -45.09
N GLU A 443 -28.15 -83.85 -44.64
CA GLU A 443 -26.97 -84.02 -45.51
C GLU A 443 -26.75 -85.47 -45.95
N ARG A 444 -27.09 -86.47 -45.11
CA ARG A 444 -27.06 -87.89 -45.50
C ARG A 444 -28.10 -88.23 -46.58
N MET A 445 -29.24 -87.55 -46.59
CA MET A 445 -30.31 -87.77 -47.58
C MET A 445 -29.98 -87.16 -48.94
N LYS A 446 -29.28 -86.00 -48.97
CA LYS A 446 -28.82 -85.35 -50.20
C LYS A 446 -27.83 -86.22 -51.00
N ARG A 447 -26.90 -86.91 -50.29
CA ARG A 447 -25.91 -87.82 -50.89
C ARG A 447 -26.53 -89.05 -51.57
N LYS A 448 -27.61 -89.60 -51.01
CA LYS A 448 -28.35 -90.73 -51.63
C LYS A 448 -29.16 -90.32 -52.87
N TYR A 449 -29.45 -89.02 -53.03
CA TYR A 449 -30.21 -88.47 -54.15
C TYR A 449 -29.33 -88.28 -55.40
N GLU A 450 -28.10 -87.80 -55.21
CA GLU A 450 -27.11 -87.61 -56.29
C GLU A 450 -26.68 -88.95 -56.93
N GLU A 451 -26.56 -90.04 -56.14
CA GLU A 451 -26.28 -91.39 -56.66
C GLU A 451 -27.44 -91.97 -57.50
N LYS A 452 -28.70 -91.72 -57.10
CA LYS A 452 -29.88 -92.22 -57.85
C LYS A 452 -30.15 -91.43 -59.13
N ALA A 453 -29.90 -90.13 -59.14
CA ALA A 453 -30.02 -89.28 -60.34
C ALA A 453 -28.97 -89.66 -61.41
N GLY A 454 -27.74 -89.99 -61.01
CA GLY A 454 -26.69 -90.46 -61.91
C GLY A 454 -27.01 -91.80 -62.60
N ALA A 455 -27.62 -92.75 -61.87
CA ALA A 455 -28.01 -94.06 -62.41
C ALA A 455 -29.16 -93.99 -63.44
N ALA A 456 -30.10 -93.05 -63.27
CA ALA A 456 -31.20 -92.82 -64.24
C ALA A 456 -30.69 -92.21 -65.56
N MET A 457 -29.69 -91.32 -65.48
CA MET A 457 -29.09 -90.65 -66.64
C MET A 457 -28.27 -91.61 -67.53
N GLN A 458 -27.63 -92.65 -66.95
CA GLN A 458 -26.92 -93.68 -67.70
C GLN A 458 -27.86 -94.63 -68.48
N LYS A 459 -29.02 -95.01 -67.91
CA LYS A 459 -30.00 -95.88 -68.58
C LYS A 459 -30.64 -95.22 -69.81
N LYS A 460 -30.89 -93.91 -69.77
CA LYS A 460 -31.37 -93.12 -70.92
C LYS A 460 -30.35 -93.11 -72.07
N LYS A 461 -29.06 -92.95 -71.74
CA LYS A 461 -27.96 -92.91 -72.72
C LYS A 461 -27.69 -94.28 -73.37
N GLN A 462 -27.89 -95.38 -72.64
CA GLN A 462 -27.84 -96.74 -73.19
C GLN A 462 -29.02 -97.03 -74.13
N TRP A 463 -30.24 -96.67 -73.75
CA TRP A 463 -31.44 -96.90 -74.55
C TRP A 463 -31.37 -96.17 -75.91
N GLN A 464 -30.91 -94.91 -75.92
CA GLN A 464 -30.73 -94.14 -77.16
C GLN A 464 -29.68 -94.75 -78.12
N ARG A 465 -28.61 -95.34 -77.57
CA ARG A 465 -27.59 -96.04 -78.38
C ARG A 465 -28.16 -97.30 -79.06
N VAL A 466 -29.03 -98.05 -78.38
CA VAL A 466 -29.67 -99.25 -78.94
C VAL A 466 -30.59 -98.88 -80.11
N CYS A 467 -31.40 -97.82 -79.98
CA CYS A 467 -32.29 -97.36 -81.05
C CYS A 467 -31.53 -96.87 -82.29
N LEU A 468 -30.41 -96.16 -82.12
CA LEU A 468 -29.55 -95.72 -83.23
C LEU A 468 -28.93 -96.91 -83.99
N LEU A 469 -28.54 -97.97 -83.29
CA LEU A 469 -27.94 -99.16 -83.88
C LEU A 469 -28.98 -99.95 -84.70
N LEU A 470 -30.21 -100.08 -84.20
CA LEU A 470 -31.32 -100.69 -84.93
C LEU A 470 -31.71 -99.91 -86.19
N LEU A 471 -31.61 -98.58 -86.15
CA LEU A 471 -31.86 -97.70 -87.29
C LEU A 471 -30.82 -97.91 -88.39
N LEU A 472 -29.55 -98.11 -88.01
CA LEU A 472 -28.43 -98.40 -88.92
C LEU A 472 -28.53 -99.80 -89.56
N ILE A 473 -29.04 -100.79 -88.83
CA ILE A 473 -29.33 -102.12 -89.39
C ILE A 473 -30.51 -102.04 -90.35
N ASN A 474 -31.56 -101.30 -89.99
CA ASN A 474 -32.74 -101.12 -90.84
C ASN A 474 -32.39 -100.40 -92.16
N THR A 475 -31.51 -99.39 -92.14
CA THR A 475 -31.06 -98.73 -93.38
C THR A 475 -30.26 -99.67 -94.28
N LEU A 476 -29.46 -100.58 -93.73
CA LEU A 476 -28.77 -101.61 -94.51
C LEU A 476 -29.77 -102.57 -95.18
N VAL A 477 -30.82 -102.99 -94.46
CA VAL A 477 -31.90 -103.84 -94.98
C VAL A 477 -32.72 -103.12 -96.07
N LEU A 478 -32.93 -101.81 -95.90
CA LEU A 478 -33.63 -100.97 -96.89
C LEU A 478 -32.79 -100.82 -98.18
N PHE A 479 -31.46 -100.71 -98.04
CA PHE A 479 -30.53 -100.62 -99.18
C PHE A 479 -30.40 -101.94 -99.95
N THR A 480 -30.34 -103.08 -99.26
CA THR A 480 -30.30 -104.41 -99.91
C THR A 480 -31.62 -104.74 -100.59
N SER A 481 -32.75 -104.31 -100.02
CA SER A 481 -34.08 -104.47 -100.62
C SER A 481 -34.23 -103.73 -101.96
N LEU A 482 -33.67 -102.52 -102.08
CA LEU A 482 -33.65 -101.76 -103.33
C LEU A 482 -32.79 -102.42 -104.43
N PHE A 483 -31.74 -103.16 -104.04
CA PHE A 483 -30.86 -103.86 -104.99
C PHE A 483 -31.45 -105.16 -105.54
N ILE A 484 -32.30 -105.84 -104.74
CA ILE A 484 -32.89 -107.15 -105.09
C ILE A 484 -34.32 -106.99 -105.66
N ASP A 485 -34.83 -105.76 -105.73
CA ASP A 485 -36.17 -105.40 -106.24
C ASP A 485 -37.32 -106.13 -105.48
N ASN A 486 -37.11 -106.36 -104.18
CA ASN A 486 -38.00 -107.15 -103.33
C ASN A 486 -39.00 -106.26 -102.56
N ARG A 487 -40.12 -105.92 -103.21
CA ARG A 487 -41.17 -105.02 -102.69
C ARG A 487 -41.66 -105.30 -101.26
N PRO A 488 -41.97 -106.55 -100.83
CA PRO A 488 -42.43 -106.80 -99.45
C PRO A 488 -41.37 -106.48 -98.40
N LEU A 489 -40.09 -106.69 -98.69
CA LEU A 489 -38.99 -106.44 -97.76
C LEU A 489 -38.78 -104.92 -97.55
N LEU A 490 -39.00 -104.14 -98.60
CA LEU A 490 -38.99 -102.67 -98.55
C LEU A 490 -40.12 -102.15 -97.64
N PHE A 491 -41.34 -102.69 -97.78
CA PHE A 491 -42.49 -102.30 -96.97
C PHE A 491 -42.29 -102.61 -95.48
N ILE A 492 -41.73 -103.78 -95.15
CA ILE A 492 -41.38 -104.16 -93.78
C ILE A 492 -40.32 -103.21 -93.21
N SER A 493 -39.31 -102.85 -94.00
CA SER A 493 -38.25 -101.94 -93.53
C SER A 493 -38.78 -100.55 -93.17
N VAL A 494 -39.75 -100.02 -93.92
CA VAL A 494 -40.39 -98.71 -93.66
C VAL A 494 -41.24 -98.76 -92.39
N ILE A 495 -41.97 -99.85 -92.15
CA ILE A 495 -42.74 -100.02 -90.90
C ILE A 495 -41.81 -100.09 -89.69
N VAL A 496 -40.71 -100.84 -89.80
CA VAL A 496 -39.70 -100.94 -88.74
C VAL A 496 -39.02 -99.59 -88.50
N PHE A 497 -38.75 -98.79 -89.54
CA PHE A 497 -38.22 -97.44 -89.41
C PHE A 497 -39.17 -96.53 -88.61
N VAL A 498 -40.46 -96.52 -88.95
CA VAL A 498 -41.49 -95.75 -88.21
C VAL A 498 -41.59 -96.22 -86.77
N GLY A 499 -41.52 -97.53 -86.51
CA GLY A 499 -41.52 -98.09 -85.15
C GLY A 499 -40.33 -97.65 -84.29
N ILE A 500 -39.12 -97.60 -84.87
CA ILE A 500 -37.91 -97.14 -84.17
C ILE A 500 -37.99 -95.64 -83.85
N VAL A 501 -38.51 -94.83 -84.78
CA VAL A 501 -38.69 -93.38 -84.58
C VAL A 501 -39.76 -93.09 -83.52
N LEU A 502 -40.88 -93.81 -83.52
CA LEU A 502 -41.92 -93.69 -82.48
C LEU A 502 -41.39 -94.06 -81.09
N ALA A 503 -40.58 -95.11 -81.00
CA ALA A 503 -39.95 -95.51 -79.74
C ALA A 503 -39.06 -94.39 -79.18
N LEU A 504 -38.30 -93.69 -80.04
CA LEU A 504 -37.41 -92.58 -79.65
C LEU A 504 -38.18 -91.36 -79.12
N VAL A 505 -39.36 -91.07 -79.68
CA VAL A 505 -40.16 -89.90 -79.31
C VAL A 505 -41.04 -90.15 -78.07
N LEU A 506 -41.50 -91.38 -77.84
CA LEU A 506 -42.42 -91.72 -76.74
C LEU A 506 -41.73 -92.20 -75.45
N TYR A 507 -40.39 -92.10 -75.34
CA TYR A 507 -39.67 -92.47 -74.12
C TYR A 507 -39.91 -91.44 -72.99
N LYS A 508 -40.77 -91.80 -72.04
CA LYS A 508 -41.18 -90.96 -70.89
C LYS A 508 -40.06 -90.88 -69.84
N ASP A 509 -39.61 -89.67 -69.51
CA ASP A 509 -38.52 -89.41 -68.57
C ASP A 509 -38.95 -89.72 -67.11
N PRO A 510 -38.22 -90.52 -66.33
CA PRO A 510 -38.58 -90.84 -64.94
C PRO A 510 -38.21 -89.75 -63.92
N SER A 511 -37.53 -88.67 -64.34
CA SER A 511 -36.92 -87.69 -63.45
C SER A 511 -37.82 -86.51 -63.04
N SER A 512 -39.03 -86.38 -63.59
CA SER A 512 -39.92 -85.25 -63.27
C SER A 512 -40.59 -85.36 -61.89
N GLY A 513 -40.77 -86.58 -61.34
CA GLY A 513 -41.39 -86.79 -60.02
C GLY A 513 -40.45 -86.56 -58.83
N LEU A 514 -39.13 -86.61 -59.03
CA LEU A 514 -38.14 -86.40 -57.96
C LEU A 514 -37.83 -84.91 -57.70
N GLN A 515 -38.23 -84.01 -58.60
CA GLN A 515 -37.99 -82.57 -58.45
C GLN A 515 -39.05 -81.90 -57.55
N GLU A 516 -40.27 -82.45 -57.47
CA GLU A 516 -41.33 -81.99 -56.56
C GLU A 516 -41.13 -82.46 -55.10
N GLU A 517 -40.54 -83.64 -54.87
CA GLU A 517 -40.24 -84.16 -53.53
C GLU A 517 -39.09 -83.40 -52.82
N LEU A 518 -38.11 -82.89 -53.58
CA LEU A 518 -36.99 -82.12 -53.02
C LEU A 518 -37.45 -80.73 -52.54
N LEU A 519 -38.41 -80.12 -53.25
CA LEU A 519 -38.90 -78.77 -53.00
C LEU A 519 -39.80 -78.69 -51.74
N THR A 520 -40.55 -79.77 -51.47
CA THR A 520 -41.42 -79.90 -50.29
C THR A 520 -40.66 -80.18 -48.99
N LEU A 521 -39.51 -80.84 -49.05
CA LEU A 521 -38.59 -81.03 -47.91
C LEU A 521 -37.84 -79.74 -47.54
N GLN A 522 -37.59 -78.85 -48.51
CA GLN A 522 -36.88 -77.59 -48.27
C GLN A 522 -37.77 -76.51 -47.62
N GLN A 523 -39.09 -76.57 -47.86
CA GLN A 523 -40.07 -75.64 -47.29
C GLN A 523 -40.55 -76.03 -45.88
N SER A 524 -40.50 -77.31 -45.51
CA SER A 524 -41.02 -77.79 -44.22
C SER A 524 -40.04 -77.71 -43.05
N ALA A 525 -38.74 -77.51 -43.29
CA ALA A 525 -37.70 -77.53 -42.24
C ALA A 525 -36.97 -76.20 -41.98
N GLY A 526 -37.23 -75.12 -42.72
CA GLY A 526 -36.36 -73.91 -42.65
C GLY A 526 -37.02 -72.54 -42.52
N GLY A 527 -38.35 -72.42 -42.69
CA GLY A 527 -38.99 -71.11 -42.90
C GLY A 527 -39.39 -70.33 -41.63
N ARG A 528 -40.04 -70.99 -40.65
CA ARG A 528 -40.64 -70.30 -39.49
C ARG A 528 -39.73 -70.21 -38.26
N GLN A 529 -38.93 -71.25 -37.99
CA GLN A 529 -38.04 -71.28 -36.81
C GLN A 529 -36.81 -70.37 -36.95
N SER A 530 -36.37 -70.06 -38.18
CA SER A 530 -35.17 -69.23 -38.40
C SER A 530 -35.41 -67.73 -38.12
N GLU A 531 -36.63 -67.22 -38.38
CA GLU A 531 -36.97 -65.80 -38.18
C GLU A 531 -37.24 -65.46 -36.70
N GLU A 532 -37.92 -66.36 -35.98
CA GLU A 532 -38.11 -66.24 -34.53
C GLU A 532 -36.80 -66.39 -33.76
N ALA A 533 -35.93 -67.33 -34.12
CA ALA A 533 -34.62 -67.48 -33.49
C ALA A 533 -33.72 -66.24 -33.71
N LEU A 534 -33.76 -65.63 -34.90
CA LEU A 534 -33.04 -64.39 -35.20
C LEU A 534 -33.58 -63.19 -34.41
N SER A 535 -34.91 -63.07 -34.25
CA SER A 535 -35.51 -61.96 -33.51
C SER A 535 -35.28 -62.05 -31.99
N VAL A 536 -35.34 -63.26 -31.41
CA VAL A 536 -34.99 -63.50 -30.00
C VAL A 536 -33.52 -63.17 -29.74
N ARG A 537 -32.61 -63.62 -30.61
CA ARG A 537 -31.17 -63.32 -30.50
C ARG A 537 -30.89 -61.82 -30.63
N TYR A 538 -31.56 -61.13 -31.55
CA TYR A 538 -31.45 -59.68 -31.71
C TYR A 538 -31.93 -58.92 -30.47
N GLN A 539 -33.04 -59.34 -29.85
CA GLN A 539 -33.53 -58.73 -28.61
C GLN A 539 -32.58 -58.94 -27.43
N LEU A 540 -32.00 -60.13 -27.30
CA LEU A 540 -31.00 -60.44 -26.26
C LEU A 540 -29.67 -59.69 -26.48
N GLU A 541 -29.23 -59.54 -27.73
CA GLU A 541 -28.02 -58.79 -28.08
C GLU A 541 -28.20 -57.29 -27.81
N LYS A 542 -29.35 -56.72 -28.18
CA LYS A 542 -29.70 -55.34 -27.86
C LYS A 542 -29.80 -55.10 -26.35
N ASP A 543 -30.40 -56.00 -25.58
CA ASP A 543 -30.43 -55.91 -24.11
C ASP A 543 -29.03 -56.05 -23.49
N ALA A 544 -28.17 -56.90 -24.05
CA ALA A 544 -26.78 -57.03 -23.61
C ALA A 544 -25.96 -55.75 -23.87
N GLU A 545 -26.20 -55.05 -24.98
CA GLU A 545 -25.60 -53.74 -25.26
C GLU A 545 -26.10 -52.66 -24.29
N ILE A 546 -27.41 -52.63 -24.01
CA ILE A 546 -28.01 -51.69 -23.05
C ILE A 546 -27.48 -51.97 -21.63
N ARG A 547 -27.31 -53.23 -21.23
CA ARG A 547 -26.71 -53.60 -19.94
C ARG A 547 -25.24 -53.20 -19.81
N LYS A 548 -24.43 -53.36 -20.87
CA LYS A 548 -23.05 -52.85 -20.90
C LYS A 548 -23.00 -51.33 -20.81
N LEU A 549 -23.94 -50.64 -21.47
CA LEU A 549 -24.09 -49.20 -21.36
C LEU A 549 -24.46 -48.81 -19.91
N PHE A 550 -25.42 -49.50 -19.30
CA PHE A 550 -25.83 -49.31 -17.91
C PHE A 550 -24.65 -49.50 -16.94
N GLU A 551 -23.84 -50.55 -17.08
CA GLU A 551 -22.65 -50.77 -16.25
C GLU A 551 -21.64 -49.62 -16.38
N ARG A 552 -21.39 -49.15 -17.62
CA ARG A 552 -20.49 -48.03 -17.87
C ARG A 552 -20.99 -46.72 -17.24
N GLU A 553 -22.27 -46.39 -17.43
CA GLU A 553 -22.85 -45.16 -16.87
C GLU A 553 -22.98 -45.26 -15.34
N SER A 554 -23.27 -46.44 -14.78
CA SER A 554 -23.28 -46.69 -13.32
C SER A 554 -21.92 -46.47 -12.69
N TYR A 555 -20.83 -46.87 -13.37
CA TYR A 555 -19.48 -46.58 -12.91
C TYR A 555 -19.18 -45.07 -12.91
N LYS A 556 -19.68 -44.31 -13.89
CA LYS A 556 -19.57 -42.84 -13.90
C LYS A 556 -20.38 -42.20 -12.77
N LEU A 557 -21.59 -42.70 -12.50
CA LEU A 557 -22.38 -42.24 -11.35
C LEU A 557 -21.59 -42.42 -10.05
N GLN A 558 -20.98 -43.59 -9.84
CA GLN A 558 -20.17 -43.83 -8.64
C GLN A 558 -18.95 -42.88 -8.55
N GLN A 559 -18.34 -42.51 -9.68
CA GLN A 559 -17.27 -41.51 -9.68
C GLN A 559 -17.80 -40.11 -9.30
N MET A 560 -18.99 -39.73 -9.79
CA MET A 560 -19.63 -38.46 -9.47
C MET A 560 -20.10 -38.40 -8.02
N GLU A 561 -20.64 -39.49 -7.45
CA GLU A 561 -20.96 -39.61 -6.02
C GLU A 561 -19.72 -39.35 -5.16
N ARG A 562 -18.58 -39.99 -5.50
CA ARG A 562 -17.31 -39.74 -4.78
C ARG A 562 -16.81 -38.31 -4.93
N ALA A 563 -17.04 -37.68 -6.09
CA ALA A 563 -16.69 -36.28 -6.31
C ALA A 563 -17.57 -35.34 -5.46
N TYR A 564 -18.87 -35.64 -5.39
CA TYR A 564 -19.85 -34.95 -4.55
C TYR A 564 -19.50 -35.10 -3.06
N ASP A 565 -19.25 -36.31 -2.56
CA ASP A 565 -18.83 -36.58 -1.18
C ASP A 565 -17.56 -35.83 -0.80
N LYS A 566 -16.62 -35.70 -1.75
CA LYS A 566 -15.40 -34.93 -1.54
C LYS A 566 -15.69 -33.43 -1.38
N VAL A 567 -16.64 -32.89 -2.14
CA VAL A 567 -17.09 -31.50 -1.96
C VAL A 567 -17.75 -31.33 -0.59
N VAL A 568 -18.62 -32.26 -0.18
CA VAL A 568 -19.25 -32.26 1.15
C VAL A 568 -18.21 -32.28 2.27
N SER A 569 -17.20 -33.16 2.21
CA SER A 569 -16.12 -33.18 3.20
C SER A 569 -15.32 -31.87 3.26
N SER A 570 -15.17 -31.18 2.11
CA SER A 570 -14.51 -29.88 2.05
C SER A 570 -15.36 -28.78 2.71
N TYR A 571 -16.70 -28.89 2.66
CA TYR A 571 -17.60 -28.02 3.43
C TYR A 571 -17.47 -28.25 4.93
N GLU A 572 -17.39 -29.50 5.39
CA GLU A 572 -17.23 -29.82 6.81
C GLU A 572 -15.90 -29.28 7.36
N GLU A 573 -14.83 -29.38 6.58
CA GLU A 573 -13.54 -28.78 6.91
C GLU A 573 -13.62 -27.24 6.96
N TRP A 574 -14.22 -26.63 5.93
CA TRP A 574 -14.42 -25.19 5.86
C TRP A 574 -15.29 -24.65 7.03
N GLU A 575 -16.35 -25.35 7.40
CA GLU A 575 -17.24 -24.97 8.50
C GLU A 575 -16.49 -25.00 9.83
N ARG A 576 -15.67 -26.03 10.07
CA ARG A 576 -14.82 -26.15 11.26
C ARG A 576 -13.80 -25.01 11.34
N GLU A 577 -13.11 -24.71 10.24
CA GLU A 577 -12.13 -23.61 10.20
C GLU A 577 -12.81 -22.24 10.38
N THR A 578 -14.00 -22.05 9.80
CA THR A 578 -14.81 -20.84 9.95
C THR A 578 -15.27 -20.66 11.39
N PHE A 579 -15.69 -21.74 12.05
CA PHE A 579 -16.04 -21.72 13.46
C PHE A 579 -14.85 -21.33 14.33
N GLN A 580 -13.67 -21.92 14.12
CA GLN A 580 -12.45 -21.58 14.87
C GLN A 580 -12.02 -20.11 14.66
N ALA A 581 -12.09 -19.61 13.43
CA ALA A 581 -11.80 -18.21 13.15
C ALA A 581 -12.82 -17.27 13.81
N GLY A 582 -14.09 -17.66 13.82
CA GLY A 582 -15.17 -16.96 14.54
C GLY A 582 -14.93 -16.90 16.05
N GLU A 583 -14.55 -18.03 16.67
CA GLU A 583 -14.24 -18.10 18.10
C GLU A 583 -13.07 -17.17 18.48
N GLN A 584 -12.03 -17.09 17.64
CA GLN A 584 -10.94 -16.15 17.85
C GLN A 584 -11.40 -14.69 17.73
N VAL A 585 -12.26 -14.39 16.75
CA VAL A 585 -12.86 -13.06 16.59
C VAL A 585 -13.71 -12.69 17.82
N ASP A 586 -14.50 -13.61 18.33
CA ASP A 586 -15.29 -13.43 19.56
C ASP A 586 -14.39 -13.21 20.77
N ALA A 587 -13.30 -13.96 20.91
CA ALA A 587 -12.32 -13.76 21.96
C ALA A 587 -11.68 -12.36 21.89
N TYR A 588 -11.39 -11.83 20.70
CA TYR A 588 -10.91 -10.46 20.53
C TYR A 588 -11.98 -9.42 20.89
N LYS A 589 -13.25 -9.65 20.51
CA LYS A 589 -14.35 -8.75 20.92
C LYS A 589 -14.46 -8.66 22.43
N THR A 590 -14.43 -9.78 23.14
CA THR A 590 -14.50 -9.79 24.60
C THR A 590 -13.27 -9.15 25.23
N ARG A 591 -12.06 -9.47 24.75
CA ARG A 591 -10.80 -8.97 25.31
C ARG A 591 -10.66 -7.45 25.22
N TYR A 592 -11.07 -6.87 24.09
CA TYR A 592 -10.97 -5.42 23.83
C TYR A 592 -12.30 -4.68 24.00
N MET A 593 -13.33 -5.38 24.50
CA MET A 593 -14.68 -4.87 24.75
C MET A 593 -15.32 -4.20 23.52
N PHE A 594 -15.09 -4.77 22.33
CA PHE A 594 -15.70 -4.27 21.10
C PHE A 594 -17.19 -4.64 21.01
N PRO A 595 -18.01 -3.86 20.27
CA PRO A 595 -19.43 -4.16 20.12
C PRO A 595 -19.73 -5.52 19.52
N GLU A 596 -20.82 -6.16 19.97
CA GLU A 596 -21.20 -7.51 19.53
C GLU A 596 -21.48 -7.63 18.03
N PHE A 597 -21.91 -6.54 17.39
CA PHE A 597 -22.20 -6.51 15.95
C PHE A 597 -20.93 -6.51 15.08
N TYR A 598 -19.74 -6.45 15.68
CA TYR A 598 -18.49 -6.49 14.94
C TYR A 598 -18.26 -7.87 14.34
N THR A 599 -17.99 -7.88 13.03
CA THR A 599 -17.50 -9.05 12.32
C THR A 599 -15.98 -9.03 12.20
N TYR A 600 -15.40 -10.11 11.68
CA TYR A 600 -13.96 -10.22 11.43
C TYR A 600 -13.40 -9.00 10.66
N ALA A 601 -14.18 -8.36 9.77
CA ALA A 601 -13.75 -7.21 8.97
C ALA A 601 -13.49 -5.94 9.81
N HIS A 602 -14.12 -5.84 10.98
CA HIS A 602 -14.07 -4.65 11.84
C HIS A 602 -12.99 -4.74 12.91
N ILE A 603 -12.56 -5.95 13.29
CA ILE A 603 -11.65 -6.17 14.42
C ILE A 603 -10.32 -5.46 14.25
N LEU A 604 -9.65 -5.61 13.09
CA LEU A 604 -8.35 -4.97 12.86
C LEU A 604 -8.45 -3.43 12.83
N PRO A 605 -9.36 -2.81 12.05
CA PRO A 605 -9.57 -1.36 12.11
C PRO A 605 -9.95 -0.81 13.49
N ALA A 606 -10.66 -1.59 14.31
CA ALA A 606 -11.02 -1.22 15.66
C ALA A 606 -9.84 -1.33 16.63
N PHE A 607 -9.03 -2.37 16.48
CA PHE A 607 -7.78 -2.53 17.22
C PHE A 607 -6.81 -1.39 16.95
N GLU A 608 -6.66 -0.94 15.71
CA GLU A 608 -5.80 0.22 15.38
C GLU A 608 -6.32 1.53 15.98
N ARG A 609 -7.64 1.71 16.04
CA ARG A 609 -8.24 2.85 16.75
C ARG A 609 -8.03 2.76 18.25
N MET A 610 -8.15 1.57 18.83
CA MET A 610 -7.84 1.31 20.24
C MET A 610 -6.37 1.61 20.56
N GLU A 611 -5.45 1.32 19.62
CA GLU A 611 -4.03 1.63 19.76
C GLU A 611 -3.82 3.15 19.84
N LYS A 612 -4.45 3.91 18.93
CA LYS A 612 -4.43 5.38 18.97
C LYS A 612 -5.05 5.92 20.27
N LEU A 613 -6.17 5.35 20.71
CA LEU A 613 -6.88 5.74 21.92
C LEU A 613 -6.02 5.51 23.18
N GLN A 614 -5.28 4.40 23.24
CA GLN A 614 -4.31 4.13 24.30
C GLN A 614 -3.18 5.17 24.33
N GLN A 615 -2.67 5.58 23.17
CA GLN A 615 -1.65 6.64 23.07
C GLN A 615 -2.16 7.99 23.57
N LEU A 616 -3.38 8.38 23.17
CA LEU A 616 -4.01 9.62 23.60
C LEU A 616 -4.26 9.65 25.13
N TYR A 617 -4.66 8.54 25.75
CA TYR A 617 -4.79 8.48 27.22
C TYR A 617 -3.45 8.61 27.95
N ARG A 618 -2.35 8.06 27.42
CA ARG A 618 -1.00 8.26 27.99
C ARG A 618 -0.56 9.71 27.87
N GLU A 619 -0.85 10.33 26.73
CA GLU A 619 -0.55 11.75 26.53
C GLU A 619 -1.38 12.64 27.46
N LEU A 620 -2.68 12.33 27.64
CA LEU A 620 -3.56 13.04 28.56
C LEU A 620 -3.06 12.97 30.01
N GLU A 621 -2.53 11.82 30.44
CA GLU A 621 -1.93 11.66 31.77
C GLU A 621 -0.65 12.48 31.95
N LYS A 622 0.21 12.48 30.93
CA LYS A 622 1.44 13.30 30.92
C LYS A 622 1.12 14.80 30.95
N GLN A 623 0.15 15.25 30.16
CA GLN A 623 -0.28 16.65 30.17
C GLN A 623 -0.99 17.01 31.49
N GLY A 624 -1.77 16.09 32.07
CA GLY A 624 -2.44 16.28 33.36
C GLY A 624 -1.46 16.47 34.51
N THR A 625 -0.43 15.62 34.60
CA THR A 625 0.62 15.74 35.64
C THR A 625 1.41 17.05 35.50
N ARG A 626 1.78 17.43 34.27
CA ARG A 626 2.44 18.71 33.99
C ARG A 626 1.55 19.90 34.35
N LYS A 627 0.27 19.87 33.99
CA LYS A 627 -0.70 20.91 34.36
C LYS A 627 -0.82 21.09 35.87
N SER A 628 -0.85 20.00 36.64
CA SER A 628 -0.85 20.08 38.12
C SER A 628 0.40 20.75 38.66
N SER A 629 1.58 20.43 38.12
CA SER A 629 2.84 21.09 38.54
C SER A 629 2.88 22.59 38.20
N LEU A 630 2.33 23.00 37.05
CA LEU A 630 2.22 24.40 36.67
C LEU A 630 1.22 25.14 37.56
N TYR A 631 0.09 24.51 37.90
CA TYR A 631 -0.89 25.06 38.82
C TYR A 631 -0.29 25.33 40.21
N GLU A 632 0.50 24.39 40.74
CA GLU A 632 1.18 24.56 42.02
C GLU A 632 2.18 25.74 41.98
N MET A 633 2.95 25.88 40.91
CA MET A 633 3.88 27.01 40.72
C MET A 633 3.14 28.36 40.65
N ILE A 634 2.05 28.44 39.89
CA ILE A 634 1.22 29.64 39.77
C ILE A 634 0.61 30.00 41.13
N SER A 635 0.07 29.01 41.85
CA SER A 635 -0.55 29.20 43.16
C SER A 635 0.45 29.69 44.21
N GLN A 636 1.67 29.14 44.23
CA GLN A 636 2.74 29.61 45.13
C GLN A 636 3.12 31.07 44.86
N PHE A 637 3.21 31.47 43.58
CA PHE A 637 3.49 32.86 43.20
C PHE A 637 2.36 33.80 43.60
N GLU A 638 1.10 33.44 43.32
CA GLU A 638 -0.09 34.21 43.68
C GLU A 638 -0.23 34.37 45.19
N HIS A 639 0.06 33.31 45.97
CA HIS A 639 0.05 33.36 47.43
C HIS A 639 1.14 34.30 47.96
N LYS A 640 2.37 34.23 47.43
CA LYS A 640 3.43 35.18 47.81
C LYS A 640 3.03 36.62 47.50
N LEU A 641 2.42 36.89 46.34
CA LEU A 641 1.93 38.22 45.99
C LEU A 641 0.84 38.70 46.97
N GLU A 642 -0.07 37.80 47.35
CA GLU A 642 -1.11 38.06 48.36
C GLU A 642 -0.52 38.40 49.73
N THR A 643 0.55 37.71 50.16
CA THR A 643 1.22 38.03 51.44
C THR A 643 1.89 39.41 51.46
N VAL A 644 2.27 39.94 50.29
CA VAL A 644 2.92 41.24 50.17
C VAL A 644 1.90 42.38 50.12
N ILE A 645 0.86 42.28 49.29
CA ILE A 645 -0.06 43.39 48.95
C ILE A 645 -1.52 43.10 49.32
N GLY A 646 -1.82 41.95 49.92
CA GLY A 646 -3.19 41.53 50.26
C GLY A 646 -4.04 41.15 49.04
N SER A 647 -3.42 40.88 47.89
CA SER A 647 -4.11 40.56 46.65
C SER A 647 -3.29 39.61 45.77
N ALA A 648 -3.95 38.60 45.22
CA ALA A 648 -3.36 37.64 44.28
C ALA A 648 -3.32 38.14 42.81
N GLU A 649 -3.76 39.38 42.55
CA GLU A 649 -3.80 39.94 41.19
C GLU A 649 -2.41 40.33 40.68
N TYR A 650 -1.95 39.64 39.63
CA TYR A 650 -0.63 39.89 39.01
C TYR A 650 -0.40 41.35 38.59
N SER A 651 -1.43 42.08 38.16
CA SER A 651 -1.35 43.50 37.80
C SER A 651 -0.82 44.38 38.94
N LYS A 652 -1.00 43.95 40.19
CA LYS A 652 -0.52 44.67 41.37
C LYS A 652 0.96 44.42 41.68
N LEU A 653 1.66 43.54 40.94
CA LEU A 653 3.11 43.37 41.12
C LEU A 653 3.88 44.68 40.90
N TYR A 654 3.50 45.45 39.87
CA TYR A 654 4.07 46.78 39.62
C TYR A 654 3.72 47.78 40.74
N GLU A 655 2.54 47.63 41.34
CA GLU A 655 2.13 48.42 42.50
C GLU A 655 2.97 48.10 43.73
N ALA A 656 3.22 46.81 44.03
CA ALA A 656 4.16 46.38 45.09
C ALA A 656 5.55 46.97 44.89
N GLN A 657 6.09 46.89 43.67
CA GLN A 657 7.43 47.39 43.34
C GLN A 657 7.51 48.91 43.53
N ARG A 658 6.49 49.64 43.04
CA ARG A 658 6.40 51.08 43.19
C ARG A 658 6.27 51.50 44.65
N LEU A 659 5.41 50.83 45.43
CA LEU A 659 5.24 51.10 46.86
C LEU A 659 6.54 50.82 47.62
N MET A 660 7.23 49.72 47.31
CA MET A 660 8.51 49.36 47.94
C MET A 660 9.59 50.40 47.62
N GLN A 661 9.63 50.87 46.37
CA GLN A 661 10.54 51.92 45.95
C GLN A 661 10.23 53.25 46.65
N ASN A 662 8.95 53.63 46.75
CA ASN A 662 8.52 54.83 47.47
C ASN A 662 8.90 54.77 48.97
N GLU A 663 8.72 53.64 49.64
CA GLU A 663 9.12 53.49 51.06
C GLU A 663 10.65 53.55 51.23
N LYS A 664 11.43 53.01 50.30
CA LYS A 664 12.89 53.18 50.26
C LYS A 664 13.29 54.64 50.11
N GLU A 665 12.63 55.37 49.21
CA GLU A 665 12.85 56.80 48.99
C GLU A 665 12.47 57.64 50.20
N LYS A 666 11.37 57.33 50.90
CA LYS A 666 11.00 57.93 52.20
C LYS A 666 12.07 57.69 53.26
N ARG A 667 12.62 56.47 53.35
CA ARG A 667 13.70 56.14 54.29
C ARG A 667 15.00 56.91 53.98
N GLN A 668 15.33 57.03 52.70
CA GLN A 668 16.52 57.75 52.25
C GLN A 668 16.38 59.27 52.45
N THR A 669 15.22 59.84 52.13
CA THR A 669 14.92 61.27 52.37
C THR A 669 14.89 61.58 53.87
N CYS A 670 14.27 60.74 54.71
CA CYS A 670 14.29 60.90 56.17
C CYS A 670 15.73 60.84 56.73
N LYS A 671 16.59 59.97 56.18
CA LYS A 671 18.02 59.92 56.55
C LYS A 671 18.75 61.21 56.18
N GLN A 672 18.58 61.71 54.95
CA GLN A 672 19.18 62.97 54.49
C GLN A 672 18.69 64.19 55.28
N LEU A 673 17.40 64.23 55.64
CA LEU A 673 16.83 65.30 56.45
C LEU A 673 17.38 65.28 57.88
N LYS A 674 17.61 64.10 58.47
CA LYS A 674 18.26 63.96 59.79
C LYS A 674 19.72 64.42 59.78
N GLU A 675 20.47 64.14 58.70
CA GLU A 675 21.84 64.61 58.52
C GLU A 675 21.87 66.15 58.43
N LYS A 676 21.01 66.75 57.58
CA LYS A 676 20.88 68.22 57.47
C LYS A 676 20.41 68.90 58.76
N LEU A 677 19.52 68.24 59.52
CA LEU A 677 19.04 68.76 60.80
C LEU A 677 20.19 68.89 61.81
N ALA A 678 21.09 67.90 61.85
CA ALA A 678 22.25 67.94 62.73
C ALA A 678 23.21 69.08 62.34
N GLU A 679 23.47 69.26 61.03
CA GLU A 679 24.28 70.37 60.50
C GLU A 679 23.70 71.74 60.90
N TRP A 680 22.39 71.96 60.68
CA TRP A 680 21.76 73.24 61.02
C TRP A 680 21.67 73.50 62.53
N GLN A 681 21.58 72.46 63.35
CA GLN A 681 21.61 72.60 64.82
C GLN A 681 22.97 73.09 65.32
N GLU A 682 24.07 72.61 64.73
CA GLU A 682 25.42 73.10 65.04
C GLU A 682 25.61 74.56 64.60
N GLU A 683 25.14 74.92 63.40
CA GLU A 683 25.19 76.30 62.90
C GLU A 683 24.35 77.29 63.75
N TYR A 684 23.18 76.85 64.23
CA TYR A 684 22.30 77.66 65.08
C TYR A 684 22.96 78.06 66.41
N GLU A 685 23.60 77.11 67.11
CA GLU A 685 24.28 77.39 68.38
C GLU A 685 25.49 78.33 68.18
N PHE A 686 26.22 78.19 67.07
CA PHE A 686 27.33 79.08 66.73
C PHE A 686 26.90 80.54 66.50
N MET A 687 25.82 80.76 65.75
CA MET A 687 25.34 82.11 65.42
C MET A 687 24.72 82.83 66.63
N LYS A 688 24.08 82.09 67.53
CA LYS A 688 23.50 82.62 68.77
C LYS A 688 24.55 83.24 69.70
N GLU A 689 25.75 82.66 69.75
CA GLU A 689 26.88 83.17 70.53
C GLU A 689 27.40 84.52 69.97
N GLN A 690 27.42 84.69 68.63
CA GLN A 690 27.86 85.93 67.96
C GLN A 690 26.89 87.10 68.19
N LEU A 691 25.58 86.85 68.20
CA LEU A 691 24.54 87.86 68.43
C LEU A 691 24.70 88.56 69.79
N LYS A 692 25.14 87.82 70.81
CA LYS A 692 25.37 88.32 72.17
C LYS A 692 26.48 89.38 72.25
N GLN A 693 27.48 89.29 71.36
CA GLN A 693 28.61 90.23 71.34
C GLN A 693 28.23 91.59 70.71
N LEU A 694 27.37 91.58 69.68
CA LEU A 694 26.94 92.80 68.96
C LEU A 694 26.04 93.72 69.79
N LEU A 695 25.26 93.16 70.74
CA LEU A 695 24.40 93.94 71.64
C LEU A 695 25.18 94.92 72.53
N VAL A 696 26.41 94.57 72.90
CA VAL A 696 27.31 95.41 73.73
C VAL A 696 27.87 96.58 72.93
N GLU A 697 28.03 96.42 71.61
CA GLU A 697 28.67 97.39 70.72
C GLU A 697 27.70 98.50 70.29
N ARG A 698 26.39 98.19 70.18
CA ARG A 698 25.29 99.15 69.89
C ARG A 698 25.25 100.31 70.89
N ASP A 699 25.37 100.01 72.19
CA ASP A 699 25.19 100.98 73.27
C ASP A 699 26.28 102.07 73.27
N SER A 700 27.41 101.84 72.59
CA SER A 700 28.49 102.81 72.42
C SER A 700 28.25 103.85 71.32
N LEU A 701 27.42 103.53 70.31
CA LEU A 701 27.17 104.41 69.14
C LEU A 701 26.16 105.52 69.44
N TRP A 702 25.16 105.24 70.25
CA TRP A 702 24.16 106.24 70.67
C TRP A 702 24.81 107.44 71.40
N HIS A 703 25.92 107.19 72.09
CA HIS A 703 26.69 108.22 72.78
C HIS A 703 27.42 109.22 71.85
N ILE A 704 27.72 108.86 70.58
CA ILE A 704 28.50 109.70 69.65
C ILE A 704 27.62 110.68 68.85
N ALA A 705 26.35 110.34 68.66
CA ALA A 705 25.38 111.18 67.96
C ALA A 705 24.55 112.06 68.93
N ASP A 706 24.98 112.17 70.19
CA ASP A 706 24.34 112.96 71.25
C ASP A 706 22.86 112.57 71.50
N ALA A 707 22.56 111.26 71.45
CA ALA A 707 21.22 110.71 71.59
C ALA A 707 21.09 109.80 72.83
N THR A 708 20.02 109.99 73.61
CA THR A 708 19.73 109.20 74.84
C THR A 708 18.63 108.16 74.67
N ASP A 709 17.96 108.13 73.51
CA ASP A 709 16.98 107.13 73.09
C ASP A 709 16.99 106.96 71.55
N GLU A 710 16.31 105.92 71.05
CA GLU A 710 16.27 105.60 69.62
C GLU A 710 15.59 106.73 68.80
N GLU A 711 14.66 107.50 69.38
CA GLU A 711 13.93 108.56 68.67
C GLU A 711 14.80 109.80 68.39
N MET A 712 15.65 110.21 69.33
CA MET A 712 16.58 111.34 69.11
C MET A 712 17.72 110.99 68.13
N PHE A 713 18.15 109.73 68.07
CA PHE A 713 19.14 109.27 67.09
C PHE A 713 18.58 109.25 65.65
N LEU A 714 17.29 108.93 65.51
CA LEU A 714 16.59 108.82 64.22
C LEU A 714 16.24 110.17 63.59
N GLU A 715 15.99 111.24 64.35
CA GLU A 715 15.70 112.58 63.79
C GLU A 715 16.93 113.22 63.12
N ALA A 716 18.10 113.06 63.71
CA ALA A 716 19.36 113.50 63.10
C ALA A 716 19.72 112.64 61.85
N GLY A 717 19.25 111.38 61.79
CA GLY A 717 19.36 110.49 60.63
C GLY A 717 18.34 110.75 59.51
N LYS A 718 17.14 111.25 59.80
CA LYS A 718 16.09 111.55 58.79
C LYS A 718 16.49 112.61 57.77
N LEU A 719 17.34 113.56 58.16
CA LEU A 719 17.93 114.53 57.23
C LEU A 719 19.01 113.90 56.31
N ALA A 720 19.58 112.75 56.70
CA ALA A 720 20.45 111.94 55.84
C ALA A 720 19.66 110.90 54.98
N GLY A 721 18.49 110.44 55.45
CA GLY A 721 17.68 109.37 54.84
C GLY A 721 16.98 109.71 53.51
N LYS A 722 16.74 110.99 53.18
CA LYS A 722 16.20 111.37 51.85
C LYS A 722 17.10 110.99 50.69
N ARG A 723 18.40 110.81 50.96
CA ARG A 723 19.39 110.30 50.01
C ARG A 723 19.32 108.77 49.87
N GLU A 724 19.10 108.08 50.98
CA GLU A 724 19.03 106.61 51.07
C GLU A 724 17.78 106.04 50.36
N ASP A 725 16.67 106.78 50.33
CA ASP A 725 15.44 106.37 49.62
C ASP A 725 15.61 106.26 48.10
N ALA A 726 16.49 107.06 47.50
CA ALA A 726 16.84 106.94 46.08
C ALA A 726 17.72 105.70 45.80
N GLU A 727 18.55 105.29 46.77
CA GLU A 727 19.34 104.04 46.74
C GLU A 727 18.46 102.78 46.92
N LYS A 728 17.44 102.83 47.80
CA LYS A 728 16.54 101.69 48.07
C LYS A 728 15.69 101.26 46.86
N GLN A 729 15.27 102.19 46.00
CA GLN A 729 14.51 101.85 44.78
C GLN A 729 15.37 101.12 43.73
N VAL A 730 16.65 101.46 43.63
CA VAL A 730 17.60 100.77 42.74
C VAL A 730 17.87 99.34 43.23
N VAL A 731 17.99 99.14 44.56
CA VAL A 731 18.21 97.81 45.17
C VAL A 731 16.98 96.89 45.06
N ARG A 732 15.75 97.42 45.04
CA ARG A 732 14.51 96.63 44.88
C ARG A 732 14.34 96.01 43.49
N LEU A 733 14.78 96.69 42.45
CA LEU A 733 14.65 96.25 41.06
C LEU A 733 15.72 95.20 40.67
N LEU A 734 16.84 95.15 41.39
CA LEU A 734 17.99 94.26 41.12
C LEU A 734 17.65 92.75 41.19
N PRO A 735 16.97 92.20 42.22
CA PRO A 735 16.67 90.77 42.28
C PRO A 735 15.71 90.26 41.20
N GLN A 736 14.80 91.11 40.70
CA GLN A 736 13.85 90.75 39.63
C GLN A 736 14.54 90.68 38.27
N ILE A 737 15.50 91.58 38.05
CA ILE A 737 16.37 91.58 36.87
C ILE A 737 17.35 90.40 36.94
N ASP A 738 17.97 90.13 38.10
CA ASP A 738 18.93 89.02 38.30
C ASP A 738 18.29 87.63 38.11
N LEU A 739 17.05 87.42 38.54
CA LEU A 739 16.33 86.14 38.34
C LEU A 739 16.06 85.87 36.86
N LEU A 740 15.67 86.90 36.10
CA LEU A 740 15.41 86.81 34.67
C LEU A 740 16.72 86.71 33.87
N GLU A 741 17.78 87.40 34.29
CA GLU A 741 19.13 87.28 33.72
C GLU A 741 19.79 85.92 34.00
N GLN A 742 19.60 85.32 35.18
CA GLN A 742 20.08 83.96 35.48
C GLN A 742 19.40 82.91 34.59
N ARG A 743 18.09 83.07 34.33
CA ARG A 743 17.34 82.20 33.43
C ARG A 743 17.84 82.30 31.98
N LEU A 744 18.27 83.50 31.57
CA LEU A 744 18.92 83.77 30.28
C LEU A 744 20.34 83.19 30.18
N LYS A 745 21.12 83.23 31.28
CA LYS A 745 22.45 82.59 31.38
C LYS A 745 22.37 81.07 31.32
N SER A 746 21.31 80.46 31.86
CA SER A 746 21.08 79.01 31.69
C SER A 746 20.68 78.60 30.27
N LEU A 747 20.17 79.53 29.47
CA LEU A 747 19.71 79.32 28.10
C LEU A 747 20.75 79.73 27.03
N SER A 748 22.00 80.06 27.42
CA SER A 748 23.13 80.37 26.53
C SER A 748 22.97 81.56 25.58
N LEU A 749 22.15 82.57 25.93
CA LEU A 749 21.85 83.71 25.06
C LEU A 749 22.46 85.06 25.47
N ALA A 750 23.34 85.07 26.47
CA ALA A 750 23.88 86.31 27.06
C ALA A 750 24.73 87.17 26.09
N GLU A 751 25.19 86.63 24.96
CA GLU A 751 26.16 87.33 24.09
C GLU A 751 25.51 88.19 22.97
N HIS A 752 24.19 88.12 22.76
CA HIS A 752 23.52 88.80 21.63
C HIS A 752 22.22 89.54 22.03
N TYR A 753 22.32 90.45 23.01
CA TYR A 753 21.21 91.30 23.42
C TYR A 753 21.14 92.60 22.56
N GLU A 754 20.13 92.71 21.70
CA GLU A 754 19.70 93.98 21.08
C GLU A 754 18.62 94.65 21.94
N ALA A 755 18.52 95.98 21.93
CA ALA A 755 17.68 96.71 22.89
C ALA A 755 16.17 96.77 22.55
N ASP A 756 15.76 96.47 21.32
CA ASP A 756 14.37 96.63 20.85
C ASP A 756 13.92 95.51 19.89
N GLY A 757 12.61 95.22 19.87
CA GLY A 757 11.95 94.46 18.79
C GLY A 757 11.68 92.97 19.03
N TYR A 758 11.80 92.47 20.27
CA TYR A 758 11.56 91.05 20.58
C TYR A 758 10.10 90.61 20.46
N GLU A 759 9.15 91.52 20.62
CA GLU A 759 7.72 91.19 20.47
C GLU A 759 7.37 90.81 19.01
N GLU A 760 8.01 91.42 18.02
CA GLU A 760 7.87 91.02 16.62
C GLU A 760 8.54 89.68 16.32
N LYS A 761 9.75 89.46 16.87
CA LYS A 761 10.49 88.19 16.72
C LYS A 761 9.70 87.02 17.33
N LEU A 762 9.07 87.23 18.49
CA LEU A 762 8.17 86.25 19.13
C LEU A 762 6.97 85.90 18.25
N LYS A 763 6.29 86.91 17.67
CA LYS A 763 5.15 86.68 16.76
C LYS A 763 5.53 85.86 15.53
N ARG A 764 6.72 86.10 14.96
CA ARG A 764 7.25 85.33 13.81
C ARG A 764 7.48 83.86 14.15
N GLU A 765 8.12 83.55 15.28
CA GLU A 765 8.35 82.15 15.69
C GLU A 765 7.05 81.41 16.02
N ILE A 766 6.04 82.09 16.58
CA ILE A 766 4.69 81.51 16.78
C ILE A 766 4.09 81.07 15.44
N THR A 767 4.23 81.88 14.38
CA THR A 767 3.76 81.53 13.03
C THR A 767 4.53 80.34 12.44
N VAL A 768 5.85 80.26 12.67
CA VAL A 768 6.69 79.12 12.23
C VAL A 768 6.23 77.82 12.89
N VAL A 769 5.99 77.82 14.20
CA VAL A 769 5.49 76.64 14.93
C VAL A 769 4.12 76.19 14.39
N GLN A 770 3.21 77.14 14.10
CA GLN A 770 1.90 76.82 13.52
C GLN A 770 2.00 76.19 12.12
N ASN A 771 2.89 76.70 11.27
CA ASN A 771 3.14 76.14 9.94
C ASN A 771 3.73 74.72 10.03
N CYS A 772 4.68 74.49 10.94
CA CYS A 772 5.26 73.16 11.16
C CYS A 772 4.20 72.15 11.64
N LEU A 773 3.28 72.56 12.52
CA LEU A 773 2.17 71.71 12.98
C LEU A 773 1.23 71.33 11.82
N ALA A 774 0.95 72.25 10.90
CA ALA A 774 0.13 71.96 9.73
C ALA A 774 0.81 70.96 8.78
N GLN A 775 2.11 71.14 8.51
CA GLN A 775 2.90 70.23 7.68
C GLN A 775 3.08 68.85 8.32
N GLU A 776 3.28 68.78 9.64
CA GLU A 776 3.34 67.54 10.40
C GLU A 776 2.05 66.72 10.20
N LYS A 777 0.88 67.37 10.32
CA LYS A 777 -0.41 66.69 10.11
C LYS A 777 -0.57 66.14 8.68
N GLU A 778 -0.26 66.93 7.65
CA GLU A 778 -0.35 66.49 6.24
C GLU A 778 0.57 65.31 5.95
N LEU A 779 1.82 65.35 6.43
CA LEU A 779 2.79 64.27 6.22
C LEU A 779 2.36 62.98 6.93
N THR A 780 1.78 63.08 8.12
CA THR A 780 1.27 61.92 8.87
C THR A 780 0.12 61.23 8.13
N GLU A 781 -0.81 62.00 7.53
CA GLU A 781 -1.90 61.48 6.70
C GLU A 781 -1.36 60.80 5.41
N ARG A 782 -0.35 61.38 4.76
CA ARG A 782 0.30 60.78 3.58
C ARG A 782 1.02 59.48 3.91
N ILE A 783 1.75 59.42 5.03
CA ILE A 783 2.42 58.21 5.52
C ILE A 783 1.39 57.10 5.75
N ALA A 784 0.27 57.40 6.41
CA ALA A 784 -0.80 56.42 6.65
C ALA A 784 -1.38 55.88 5.33
N LYS A 785 -1.58 56.75 4.33
CA LYS A 785 -2.06 56.35 3.00
C LYS A 785 -1.07 55.42 2.28
N HIS A 786 0.21 55.78 2.23
CA HIS A 786 1.25 54.97 1.59
C HIS A 786 1.42 53.61 2.28
N ARG A 787 1.38 53.57 3.63
CA ARG A 787 1.40 52.31 4.39
C ARG A 787 0.20 51.41 4.05
N MET A 788 -1.00 51.97 3.94
CA MET A 788 -2.18 51.19 3.58
C MET A 788 -2.14 50.67 2.15
N GLU A 789 -1.62 51.46 1.19
CA GLU A 789 -1.41 50.99 -0.18
C GLU A 789 -0.35 49.87 -0.26
N ILE A 790 0.73 49.94 0.54
CA ILE A 790 1.72 48.86 0.67
C ILE A 790 1.08 47.59 1.24
N VAL A 791 0.31 47.70 2.34
CA VAL A 791 -0.37 46.54 2.94
C VAL A 791 -1.38 45.90 1.97
N ASN A 792 -2.14 46.70 1.22
CA ASN A 792 -3.05 46.19 0.20
C ASN A 792 -2.31 45.52 -0.97
N LEU A 793 -1.11 45.99 -1.31
CA LEU A 793 -0.27 45.32 -2.30
C LEU A 793 0.29 44.00 -1.75
N GLU A 794 0.55 43.91 -0.44
CA GLU A 794 1.06 42.72 0.28
C GLU A 794 -0.01 41.70 0.68
N GLU A 795 -1.31 41.98 0.49
CA GLU A 795 -2.38 41.03 0.79
C GLU A 795 -2.22 39.71 0.01
N GLY A 796 -1.90 38.64 0.75
CA GLY A 796 -1.94 37.25 0.30
C GLY A 796 -0.60 36.53 0.22
N SER A 797 0.51 37.18 -0.19
CA SER A 797 1.91 36.65 -0.21
C SER A 797 2.84 37.66 -0.87
N THR A 798 4.13 37.74 -0.50
CA THR A 798 5.09 38.58 -1.23
C THR A 798 5.64 37.89 -2.49
N TYR A 799 6.23 38.66 -3.41
CA TYR A 799 6.93 38.12 -4.59
C TYR A 799 8.02 37.11 -4.21
N GLY A 800 8.73 37.34 -3.10
CA GLY A 800 9.75 36.42 -2.59
C GLY A 800 9.17 35.07 -2.19
N ASP A 801 8.02 35.08 -1.50
CA ASP A 801 7.32 33.86 -1.07
C ASP A 801 6.85 33.03 -2.28
N LEU A 802 6.24 33.69 -3.28
CA LEU A 802 5.78 33.04 -4.51
C LEU A 802 6.92 32.46 -5.34
N MET A 803 8.07 33.15 -5.39
CA MET A 803 9.27 32.67 -6.07
C MET A 803 9.84 31.43 -5.36
N HIS A 804 9.90 31.46 -4.03
CA HIS A 804 10.35 30.31 -3.24
C HIS A 804 9.44 29.11 -3.42
N GLU A 805 8.12 29.30 -3.34
CA GLU A 805 7.13 28.25 -3.55
C GLU A 805 7.21 27.65 -4.96
N CYS A 806 7.42 28.48 -5.98
CA CYS A 806 7.61 28.03 -7.36
C CYS A 806 8.88 27.16 -7.52
N GLU A 807 10.01 27.58 -6.95
CA GLU A 807 11.25 26.79 -7.02
C GLU A 807 11.16 25.48 -6.23
N MET A 808 10.49 25.48 -5.07
CA MET A 808 10.19 24.24 -4.33
C MET A 808 9.33 23.29 -5.16
N LYS A 809 8.26 23.78 -5.79
CA LYS A 809 7.37 22.96 -6.64
C LYS A 809 8.09 22.44 -7.88
N LYS A 810 8.97 23.24 -8.51
CA LYS A 810 9.84 22.78 -9.61
C LYS A 810 10.77 21.67 -9.17
N ALA A 811 11.37 21.77 -7.98
CA ALA A 811 12.24 20.72 -7.45
C ALA A 811 11.49 19.40 -7.23
N GLN A 812 10.29 19.46 -6.62
CA GLN A 812 9.41 18.30 -6.44
C GLN A 812 9.01 17.67 -7.78
N LEU A 813 8.62 18.50 -8.75
CA LEU A 813 8.28 18.04 -10.10
C LEU A 813 9.47 17.32 -10.77
N ARG A 814 10.68 17.87 -10.68
CA ARG A 814 11.89 17.24 -11.23
C ARG A 814 12.14 15.86 -10.62
N GLU A 815 11.95 15.71 -9.32
CA GLU A 815 12.10 14.42 -8.65
C GLU A 815 11.11 13.39 -9.19
N GLN A 816 9.83 13.77 -9.33
CA GLN A 816 8.81 12.88 -9.85
C GLN A 816 9.04 12.50 -11.31
N VAL A 817 9.45 13.47 -12.14
CA VAL A 817 9.82 13.21 -13.55
C VAL A 817 11.01 12.25 -13.63
N LYS A 818 12.02 12.39 -12.77
CA LYS A 818 13.16 11.46 -12.72
C LYS A 818 12.73 10.03 -12.38
N LYS A 819 11.83 9.87 -11.40
CA LYS A 819 11.27 8.56 -11.03
C LYS A 819 10.45 7.96 -12.19
N TRP A 820 9.56 8.74 -12.80
CA TRP A 820 8.78 8.29 -13.96
C TRP A 820 9.68 7.88 -15.13
N ALA A 821 10.72 8.67 -15.43
CA ALA A 821 11.68 8.35 -16.50
C ALA A 821 12.45 7.05 -16.23
N ALA A 822 12.80 6.77 -14.97
CA ALA A 822 13.43 5.50 -14.60
C ALA A 822 12.50 4.31 -14.86
N TYR A 823 11.22 4.41 -14.48
CA TYR A 823 10.23 3.37 -14.78
C TYR A 823 9.98 3.21 -16.28
N ALA A 824 9.89 4.32 -17.02
CA ALA A 824 9.73 4.30 -18.48
C ALA A 824 10.92 3.63 -19.18
N ALA A 825 12.14 3.91 -18.73
CA ALA A 825 13.35 3.26 -19.23
C ALA A 825 13.33 1.75 -18.92
N ALA A 826 12.99 1.36 -17.70
CA ALA A 826 12.86 -0.05 -17.30
C ALA A 826 11.80 -0.79 -18.14
N LYS A 827 10.62 -0.18 -18.36
CA LYS A 827 9.58 -0.74 -19.22
C LYS A 827 10.06 -0.89 -20.66
N THR A 828 10.76 0.11 -21.19
CA THR A 828 11.32 0.04 -22.55
C THR A 828 12.32 -1.11 -22.70
N VAL A 829 13.20 -1.31 -21.72
CA VAL A 829 14.14 -2.44 -21.71
C VAL A 829 13.37 -3.76 -21.69
N LEU A 830 12.37 -3.90 -20.82
CA LEU A 830 11.54 -5.10 -20.72
C LEU A 830 10.81 -5.41 -22.04
N THR A 831 10.19 -4.40 -22.66
CA THR A 831 9.51 -4.53 -23.96
C THR A 831 10.48 -4.98 -25.06
N LYS A 832 11.68 -4.38 -25.12
CA LYS A 832 12.72 -4.79 -26.09
C LYS A 832 13.17 -6.23 -25.85
N THR A 833 13.33 -6.65 -24.60
CA THR A 833 13.68 -8.04 -24.27
C THR A 833 12.58 -9.01 -24.71
N LYS A 834 11.30 -8.66 -24.49
CA LYS A 834 10.16 -9.47 -24.97
C LYS A 834 10.15 -9.59 -26.51
N GLN A 835 10.40 -8.49 -27.22
CA GLN A 835 10.51 -8.48 -28.68
C GLN A 835 11.67 -9.34 -29.16
N TYR A 836 12.87 -9.17 -28.58
CA TYR A 836 14.05 -9.97 -28.92
C TYR A 836 13.78 -11.47 -28.74
N TYR A 837 13.12 -11.86 -27.64
CA TYR A 837 12.75 -13.25 -27.40
C TYR A 837 11.80 -13.80 -28.48
N HIS A 838 10.77 -13.03 -28.82
CA HIS A 838 9.78 -13.40 -29.84
C HIS A 838 10.39 -13.47 -31.25
N GLU A 839 11.34 -12.60 -31.59
CA GLU A 839 11.97 -12.54 -32.91
C GLU A 839 13.11 -13.57 -33.08
N VAL A 840 13.81 -13.94 -32.00
CA VAL A 840 15.03 -14.76 -32.09
C VAL A 840 14.87 -16.16 -31.50
N HIS A 841 14.25 -16.30 -30.32
CA HIS A 841 14.19 -17.58 -29.61
C HIS A 841 12.97 -18.40 -29.97
N LEU A 842 11.79 -17.79 -30.06
CA LEU A 842 10.54 -18.49 -30.40
C LEU A 842 10.61 -19.21 -31.75
N PRO A 843 11.13 -18.62 -32.85
CA PRO A 843 11.22 -19.32 -34.14
C PRO A 843 12.10 -20.57 -34.09
N ARG A 844 13.17 -20.57 -33.27
CA ARG A 844 14.05 -21.75 -33.10
C ARG A 844 13.33 -22.88 -32.38
N ILE A 845 12.52 -22.55 -31.37
CA ILE A 845 11.69 -23.53 -30.66
C ILE A 845 10.65 -24.11 -31.63
N LEU A 846 9.98 -23.26 -32.40
CA LEU A 846 8.98 -23.70 -33.38
C LEU A 846 9.58 -24.60 -34.45
N GLN A 847 10.74 -24.24 -35.01
CA GLN A 847 11.43 -25.07 -36.00
C GLN A 847 11.73 -26.47 -35.43
N LYS A 848 12.22 -26.56 -34.19
CA LYS A 848 12.49 -27.87 -33.57
C LYS A 848 11.20 -28.62 -33.24
N SER A 849 10.14 -27.90 -32.89
CA SER A 849 8.81 -28.46 -32.65
C SER A 849 8.21 -29.03 -33.94
N GLU A 850 8.41 -28.36 -35.08
CA GLU A 850 7.99 -28.84 -36.39
C GLU A 850 8.64 -30.17 -36.73
N GLU A 851 9.96 -30.31 -36.51
CA GLU A 851 10.68 -31.56 -36.73
C GLU A 851 10.07 -32.73 -35.93
N TYR A 852 9.80 -32.51 -34.63
CA TYR A 852 9.17 -33.52 -33.79
C TYR A 852 7.71 -33.79 -34.19
N PHE A 853 6.95 -32.76 -34.56
CA PHE A 853 5.54 -32.90 -34.92
C PHE A 853 5.34 -33.61 -36.27
N VAL A 854 6.20 -33.33 -37.25
CA VAL A 854 6.26 -34.06 -38.52
C VAL A 854 6.51 -35.55 -38.26
N TYR A 855 7.47 -35.88 -37.39
CA TYR A 855 7.77 -37.26 -37.03
C TYR A 855 6.59 -37.96 -36.34
N LEU A 856 6.02 -37.34 -35.29
CA LEU A 856 4.90 -37.89 -34.53
C LEU A 856 3.65 -38.14 -35.39
N THR A 857 3.36 -37.23 -36.32
CA THR A 857 2.18 -37.34 -37.19
C THR A 857 2.40 -38.21 -38.43
N GLY A 858 3.65 -38.56 -38.73
CA GLY A 858 4.07 -39.31 -39.92
C GLY A 858 4.04 -38.51 -41.20
N GLY A 859 4.39 -37.22 -41.13
CA GLY A 859 4.34 -36.31 -42.27
C GLY A 859 2.93 -35.88 -42.68
N ARG A 860 1.91 -36.11 -41.83
CA ARG A 860 0.56 -35.56 -42.05
C ARG A 860 0.56 -34.04 -41.90
N TYR A 861 1.30 -33.52 -40.92
CA TYR A 861 1.47 -32.08 -40.71
C TYR A 861 2.93 -31.71 -40.97
N SER A 862 3.13 -30.53 -41.56
CA SER A 862 4.42 -30.09 -42.11
C SER A 862 5.00 -28.84 -41.47
N LYS A 863 4.14 -27.93 -40.96
CA LYS A 863 4.56 -26.66 -40.34
C LYS A 863 3.70 -26.29 -39.14
N ILE A 864 4.29 -25.49 -38.26
CA ILE A 864 3.67 -24.88 -37.09
C ILE A 864 3.91 -23.38 -37.19
N PHE A 865 2.84 -22.62 -37.36
CA PHE A 865 2.92 -21.16 -37.34
C PHE A 865 2.81 -20.64 -35.91
N SER A 866 3.59 -19.61 -35.61
CA SER A 866 3.51 -18.91 -34.33
C SER A 866 2.11 -18.34 -34.14
N PRO A 867 1.55 -18.40 -32.91
CA PRO A 867 0.36 -17.65 -32.59
C PRO A 867 0.64 -16.15 -32.71
N SER A 868 -0.40 -15.37 -32.99
CA SER A 868 -0.38 -13.91 -32.88
C SER A 868 -1.25 -13.48 -31.69
N GLU A 869 -1.26 -12.19 -31.32
CA GLU A 869 -2.15 -11.70 -30.25
C GLU A 869 -3.65 -12.00 -30.50
N ALA A 870 -4.03 -12.34 -31.74
CA ALA A 870 -5.41 -12.60 -32.15
C ALA A 870 -5.65 -14.01 -32.74
N GLU A 871 -4.64 -14.87 -32.90
CA GLU A 871 -4.79 -16.18 -33.54
C GLU A 871 -4.05 -17.28 -32.77
N PRO A 872 -4.70 -18.43 -32.45
CA PRO A 872 -4.05 -19.55 -31.78
C PRO A 872 -3.05 -20.26 -32.71
N PHE A 873 -2.33 -21.27 -32.20
CA PHE A 873 -1.43 -22.08 -33.01
C PHE A 873 -2.11 -22.64 -34.26
N ILE A 874 -1.51 -22.38 -35.42
CA ILE A 874 -1.96 -22.90 -36.70
C ILE A 874 -0.97 -23.96 -37.15
N VAL A 875 -1.46 -25.13 -37.50
CA VAL A 875 -0.66 -26.18 -38.13
C VAL A 875 -1.05 -26.37 -39.58
N GLU A 876 -0.05 -26.54 -40.44
CA GLU A 876 -0.25 -26.80 -41.86
C GLU A 876 -0.20 -28.30 -42.11
N ARG A 877 -1.30 -28.86 -42.59
CA ARG A 877 -1.35 -30.24 -43.09
C ARG A 877 -0.61 -30.32 -44.43
N ASN A 878 -0.16 -31.51 -44.81
CA ASN A 878 0.64 -31.75 -46.02
C ASN A 878 -0.04 -31.37 -47.36
N ASP A 879 -1.36 -31.18 -47.35
CA ASP A 879 -2.16 -30.68 -48.47
C ASP A 879 -2.29 -29.15 -48.50
N GLY A 880 -1.60 -28.45 -47.58
CA GLY A 880 -1.60 -26.99 -47.46
C GLY A 880 -2.78 -26.42 -46.67
N ILE A 881 -3.68 -27.28 -46.15
CA ILE A 881 -4.80 -26.84 -45.32
C ILE A 881 -4.31 -26.53 -43.92
N ARG A 882 -4.76 -25.38 -43.40
CA ARG A 882 -4.42 -24.88 -42.07
C ARG A 882 -5.53 -25.21 -41.08
N PHE A 883 -5.13 -25.68 -39.92
CA PHE A 883 -6.03 -26.01 -38.81
C PHE A 883 -5.59 -25.24 -37.58
N TYR A 884 -6.55 -24.64 -36.87
CA TYR A 884 -6.31 -24.11 -35.54
C TYR A 884 -6.16 -25.25 -34.53
N SER A 885 -5.42 -25.01 -33.44
CA SER A 885 -5.19 -26.01 -32.38
C SER A 885 -6.48 -26.65 -31.83
N HIS A 886 -7.58 -25.90 -31.75
CA HIS A 886 -8.89 -26.38 -31.29
C HIS A 886 -9.66 -27.20 -32.33
N GLU A 887 -9.28 -27.14 -33.61
CA GLU A 887 -9.87 -27.94 -34.70
C GLU A 887 -9.18 -29.30 -34.87
N LEU A 888 -8.05 -29.51 -34.20
CA LEU A 888 -7.32 -30.76 -34.22
C LEU A 888 -8.04 -31.83 -33.39
N SER A 889 -8.03 -33.07 -33.86
CA SER A 889 -8.41 -34.22 -33.02
C SER A 889 -7.57 -34.23 -31.74
N GLN A 890 -8.15 -34.61 -30.61
CA GLN A 890 -7.47 -34.68 -29.30
C GLN A 890 -6.07 -35.31 -29.38
N ALA A 891 -5.93 -36.50 -29.99
CA ALA A 891 -4.63 -37.16 -30.14
C ALA A 891 -3.59 -36.36 -30.94
N THR A 892 -4.02 -35.57 -31.94
CA THR A 892 -3.11 -34.73 -32.74
C THR A 892 -2.71 -33.47 -31.97
N ALA A 893 -3.62 -32.89 -31.18
CA ALA A 893 -3.30 -31.78 -30.28
C ALA A 893 -2.30 -32.20 -29.21
N GLU A 894 -2.46 -33.39 -28.63
CA GLU A 894 -1.49 -33.98 -27.68
C GLU A 894 -0.10 -34.16 -28.31
N GLN A 895 -0.03 -34.64 -29.57
CA GLN A 895 1.23 -34.76 -30.32
C GLN A 895 1.90 -33.39 -30.59
N LEU A 896 1.13 -32.36 -30.93
CA LEU A 896 1.64 -31.00 -31.11
C LEU A 896 2.27 -30.47 -29.83
N TYR A 897 1.63 -30.71 -28.70
CA TYR A 897 2.11 -30.22 -27.42
C TYR A 897 3.33 -30.98 -26.90
N LEU A 898 3.39 -32.31 -27.10
CA LEU A 898 4.60 -33.10 -26.87
C LEU A 898 5.77 -32.57 -27.69
N ALA A 899 5.55 -32.26 -28.97
CA ALA A 899 6.56 -31.69 -29.84
C ALA A 899 7.06 -30.33 -29.32
N LEU A 900 6.15 -29.43 -28.93
CA LEU A 900 6.48 -28.13 -28.35
C LEU A 900 7.28 -28.28 -27.05
N ARG A 901 6.87 -29.16 -26.13
CA ARG A 901 7.57 -29.38 -24.86
C ARG A 901 8.96 -29.97 -25.04
N PHE A 902 9.11 -30.98 -25.90
CA PHE A 902 10.41 -31.57 -26.19
C PHE A 902 11.35 -30.57 -26.86
N ALA A 903 10.84 -29.74 -27.77
CA ALA A 903 11.61 -28.69 -28.41
C ALA A 903 12.01 -27.58 -27.42
N LEU A 904 11.07 -27.15 -26.60
CA LEU A 904 11.30 -26.16 -25.55
C LEU A 904 12.36 -26.63 -24.57
N ALA A 905 12.21 -27.84 -24.04
CA ALA A 905 13.16 -28.40 -23.11
C ALA A 905 14.58 -28.47 -23.72
N LYS A 906 14.73 -28.70 -25.03
CA LYS A 906 16.03 -28.71 -25.72
C LYS A 906 16.72 -27.34 -25.76
N THR A 907 15.99 -26.26 -25.53
CA THR A 907 16.57 -24.89 -25.45
C THR A 907 17.16 -24.53 -24.08
N PHE A 908 16.85 -25.32 -23.04
CA PHE A 908 17.48 -25.15 -21.74
C PHE A 908 18.94 -25.63 -21.77
N GLU A 909 19.86 -24.81 -21.23
CA GLU A 909 21.29 -25.12 -21.15
C GLU A 909 21.57 -26.31 -20.21
N HIS A 910 20.74 -26.53 -19.20
CA HIS A 910 20.87 -27.63 -18.26
C HIS A 910 19.86 -28.74 -18.53
N ASP A 911 20.32 -29.98 -18.47
CA ASP A 911 19.48 -31.16 -18.66
C ASP A 911 18.73 -31.54 -17.37
N TYR A 912 17.42 -31.33 -17.36
CA TYR A 912 16.54 -31.84 -16.30
C TYR A 912 15.81 -33.10 -16.76
N PRO A 913 15.51 -34.07 -15.87
CA PRO A 913 14.84 -35.30 -16.27
C PRO A 913 13.40 -35.03 -16.68
N PHE A 914 12.95 -35.67 -17.76
CA PHE A 914 11.54 -35.71 -18.11
C PHE A 914 10.80 -36.69 -17.20
N ILE A 915 9.68 -36.25 -16.64
CA ILE A 915 8.76 -37.07 -15.88
C ILE A 915 7.43 -37.10 -16.64
N ILE A 916 7.10 -38.24 -17.22
CA ILE A 916 5.92 -38.41 -18.07
C ILE A 916 4.95 -39.36 -17.36
N ASP A 917 3.71 -38.93 -17.09
CA ASP A 917 2.73 -39.69 -16.30
C ASP A 917 1.49 -40.04 -17.13
N ASP A 918 1.26 -41.34 -17.32
CA ASP A 918 0.13 -41.98 -18.01
C ASP A 918 -0.34 -41.24 -19.29
N SER A 919 0.62 -40.71 -20.02
CA SER A 919 0.40 -40.02 -21.27
C SER A 919 0.27 -41.06 -22.39
N PHE A 920 -0.56 -40.80 -23.40
CA PHE A 920 -0.80 -41.62 -24.62
C PHE A 920 -2.07 -42.51 -24.65
N VAL A 921 -3.03 -42.31 -23.74
CA VAL A 921 -4.29 -43.09 -23.73
C VAL A 921 -5.10 -42.95 -25.03
N HIS A 922 -5.06 -41.80 -25.69
CA HIS A 922 -5.81 -41.53 -26.93
C HIS A 922 -5.04 -41.90 -28.21
N PHE A 923 -3.87 -42.51 -28.10
CA PHE A 923 -3.04 -42.84 -29.26
C PHE A 923 -3.38 -44.22 -29.80
N ASP A 924 -3.59 -44.29 -31.11
CA ASP A 924 -3.61 -45.57 -31.83
C ASP A 924 -2.20 -46.20 -31.83
N ALA A 925 -2.10 -47.49 -32.17
CA ALA A 925 -0.84 -48.23 -32.13
C ALA A 925 0.29 -47.55 -32.92
N VAL A 926 -0.02 -46.91 -34.06
CA VAL A 926 0.98 -46.24 -34.92
C VAL A 926 1.48 -44.96 -34.26
N ARG A 927 0.59 -44.16 -33.65
CA ARG A 927 0.97 -42.97 -32.90
C ARG A 927 1.75 -43.30 -31.64
N THR A 928 1.37 -44.36 -30.93
CA THR A 928 2.06 -44.85 -29.73
C THR A 928 3.48 -45.29 -30.07
N ASP A 929 3.66 -46.09 -31.11
CA ASP A 929 4.97 -46.55 -31.58
C ASP A 929 5.92 -45.38 -31.88
N ARG A 930 5.48 -44.42 -32.71
CA ARG A 930 6.26 -43.22 -33.03
C ARG A 930 6.60 -42.37 -31.81
N THR A 931 5.65 -42.23 -30.88
CA THR A 931 5.88 -41.44 -29.67
C THR A 931 6.93 -42.10 -28.78
N ILE A 932 6.86 -43.43 -28.61
CA ILE A 932 7.83 -44.18 -27.81
C ILE A 932 9.22 -44.16 -28.46
N GLU A 933 9.31 -44.30 -29.79
CA GLU A 933 10.59 -44.18 -30.50
C GLU A 933 11.20 -42.78 -30.35
N LEU A 934 10.38 -41.70 -30.41
CA LEU A 934 10.86 -40.36 -30.11
C LEU A 934 11.38 -40.24 -28.67
N ILE A 935 10.67 -40.81 -27.70
CA ILE A 935 11.10 -40.83 -26.30
C ILE A 935 12.42 -41.58 -26.12
N LYS A 936 12.61 -42.71 -26.80
CA LYS A 936 13.88 -43.45 -26.78
C LYS A 936 15.02 -42.63 -27.37
N GLU A 937 14.77 -41.87 -28.43
CA GLU A 937 15.77 -40.97 -29.02
C GLU A 937 16.14 -39.85 -28.04
N ILE A 938 15.15 -39.21 -27.41
CA ILE A 938 15.38 -38.17 -26.39
C ILE A 938 16.13 -38.75 -25.19
N ALA A 939 15.82 -39.99 -24.79
CA ALA A 939 16.45 -40.67 -23.66
C ALA A 939 17.96 -40.92 -23.83
N LYS A 940 18.50 -40.79 -25.05
CA LYS A 940 19.96 -40.86 -25.28
C LYS A 940 20.69 -39.66 -24.69
N ASP A 941 20.08 -38.48 -24.80
CA ASP A 941 20.68 -37.22 -24.38
C ASP A 941 20.17 -36.79 -23.00
N ARG A 942 18.91 -37.09 -22.67
CA ARG A 942 18.26 -36.60 -21.45
C ARG A 942 17.43 -37.67 -20.77
N GLN A 943 17.55 -37.79 -19.46
CA GLN A 943 16.84 -38.82 -18.72
C GLN A 943 15.31 -38.69 -18.86
N VAL A 944 14.63 -39.82 -19.06
CA VAL A 944 13.17 -39.94 -19.10
C VAL A 944 12.69 -40.97 -18.07
N ILE A 945 11.74 -40.55 -17.24
CA ILE A 945 11.05 -41.35 -16.25
C ILE A 945 9.58 -41.41 -16.65
N PHE A 946 9.15 -42.56 -17.18
CA PHE A 946 7.81 -42.78 -17.73
C PHE A 946 6.97 -43.62 -16.78
N PHE A 947 5.89 -43.07 -16.26
CA PHE A 947 4.92 -43.76 -15.42
C PHE A 947 3.74 -44.21 -16.28
N THR A 948 3.31 -45.46 -16.16
CA THR A 948 2.14 -45.96 -16.91
C THR A 948 1.34 -47.03 -16.15
N CYS A 949 0.02 -47.05 -16.34
CA CYS A 949 -0.84 -48.18 -15.93
C CYS A 949 -1.05 -49.24 -17.03
N HIS A 950 -0.61 -48.95 -18.26
CA HIS A 950 -1.00 -49.70 -19.44
C HIS A 950 0.01 -50.80 -19.78
N ALA A 951 -0.37 -52.05 -19.54
CA ALA A 951 0.48 -53.22 -19.77
C ALA A 951 0.95 -53.36 -21.23
N HIS A 952 0.13 -52.93 -22.20
CA HIS A 952 0.47 -53.01 -23.63
C HIS A 952 1.67 -52.13 -24.02
N LEU A 953 1.97 -51.07 -23.26
CA LEU A 953 3.12 -50.21 -23.50
C LEU A 953 4.45 -50.88 -23.10
N LEU A 954 4.41 -51.88 -22.21
CA LEU A 954 5.60 -52.60 -21.76
C LEU A 954 6.32 -53.33 -22.89
N ALA A 955 5.59 -53.76 -23.92
CA ALA A 955 6.15 -54.46 -25.08
C ALA A 955 7.18 -53.62 -25.87
N TYR A 956 7.13 -52.29 -25.73
CA TYR A 956 8.05 -51.38 -26.42
C TYR A 956 9.37 -51.14 -25.67
N PHE A 957 9.50 -51.64 -24.43
CA PHE A 957 10.66 -51.40 -23.56
C PHE A 957 11.33 -52.71 -23.16
N THR A 958 12.63 -52.65 -22.83
CA THR A 958 13.38 -53.82 -22.36
C THR A 958 13.14 -54.08 -20.87
N GLU A 959 13.28 -55.33 -20.40
CA GLU A 959 13.05 -55.67 -18.98
C GLU A 959 13.91 -54.85 -18.02
N LYS A 960 15.12 -54.45 -18.42
CA LYS A 960 16.02 -53.62 -17.60
C LYS A 960 15.54 -52.18 -17.42
N GLN A 961 14.65 -51.71 -18.30
CA GLN A 961 14.06 -50.37 -18.23
C GLN A 961 12.77 -50.37 -17.41
N ILE A 962 12.17 -51.53 -17.15
CA ILE A 962 10.85 -51.64 -16.53
C ILE A 962 11.01 -51.89 -15.02
N VAL A 963 10.48 -50.98 -14.22
CA VAL A 963 10.33 -51.15 -12.77
C VAL A 963 8.85 -51.44 -12.49
N LYS A 964 8.56 -52.67 -12.03
CA LYS A 964 7.19 -53.07 -11.67
C LYS A 964 6.91 -52.74 -10.21
N LEU A 965 5.90 -51.90 -9.98
CA LEU A 965 5.39 -51.54 -8.66
C LEU A 965 4.32 -52.56 -8.25
N THR A 966 4.66 -53.44 -7.30
CA THR A 966 3.72 -54.47 -6.79
C THR A 966 3.12 -54.09 -5.44
N HIS A 967 1.86 -54.49 -5.21
CA HIS A 967 1.10 -54.20 -3.99
C HIS A 967 1.54 -54.99 -2.74
N LYS A 968 2.62 -55.78 -2.81
CA LYS A 968 3.03 -56.66 -1.70
C LYS A 968 3.75 -55.88 -0.60
N ARG A 969 3.11 -55.79 0.58
CA ARG A 969 3.79 -55.62 1.86
C ARG A 969 4.91 -56.66 1.93
N LYS A 970 6.16 -56.25 2.18
CA LYS A 970 7.15 -57.14 2.76
C LYS A 970 6.65 -57.47 4.16
N GLU A 971 5.89 -58.56 4.29
CA GLU A 971 5.82 -59.25 5.57
C GLU A 971 7.23 -59.75 5.88
N ASN A 972 7.62 -59.54 7.14
CA ASN A 972 8.93 -59.88 7.70
C ASN A 972 9.37 -61.30 7.28
N GLU A 973 10.37 -61.40 6.41
CA GLU A 973 11.30 -62.52 6.48
C GLU A 973 12.39 -62.13 7.48
N LEU A 974 12.20 -62.62 8.70
CA LEU A 974 13.17 -62.67 9.79
C LEU A 974 14.21 -63.77 9.54
#